data_AF-A0A2V7N1H0-F1
#
_entry.id   AF-A0A2V7N1H0-F1
#
_cell.length_a   1.000
_cell.length_b   1.000
_cell.length_c   1.000
_cell.angle_alpha   90.00
_cell.angle_beta   90.00
_cell.angle_gamma   90.00
#
_symmetry.space_group_name_H-M   'P 1'
#
loop_
_entity.id
_entity.type
_entity.pdbx_description
1 polymer ?
#
loop_
_entity_poly.entity_id
_entity_poly.type
_entity_poly.pdbx_seq_one_letter_code
_entity_poly.pdbx_strand_id
1 'polypeptide(L)'
;MLHLKTCGGLSVEAEGGSASGAAQRRKTLALLALLAAAGRRGMSRDKLIAYLWPDADVEHGRNLLNQACYALRRDLHAPELILGATELRLNPEIISSDVQNFEEALDRGDPARAVAVYSGPFLDGFYLSEAGEFEHWVEEERARLATRAAEALESLAARATATGDVRASVKWWRRLTELDPFSAHAALGLMQALAAAGERVEALDHGRRFDAFVRQELGAEPSAQVTALMQRLRHQTGETGQRTPESVAASPTDDSATGIPTVTAARAALRSPPLGWRLALGTAVIVLVGGVIVVANSRKSAALDPELVAVAPFGVLDPKLELWHEGLVDVLSRNLDGAGPFRTVSPTVVIRRWQGRADRASAEALGRQTGAGVVLYGQLSGVGADSVRLRAAVLETRNDRTLSEIDRTDQVDRIDRLADSLSVDVIRTLAPATPGIHIRLFSVGTRSLPALKLFLQGERFFRRLALDSAIASYDRAIALDTTFALALRRAGLARGWNLQLGEPYFARAGLFNHGLGPRDSMLVAGDSVDVPGRAAPRRLVRRKVAILEEAARRYPQDPEVWYQLGEVQFHAGDVGGYTWSDARAAFDRTIGLDSTFAPAYIHPVEIALNDNDPGAALRYVRGYLTISSVIPEGAGMRLLSELLDPQLMRPGDFERELETASPSVLYHLAFAVRSWPDAEERQIQVAHRIIAAAQAHPLGAGADAAFERRLYQALLANVLIHRGHLRQASGVVANSFEMPSFMELARIGAIPPETVATVLAQWVQHPGGQDLLYFPWFATGHCYRTLDAALWWASRRDTATLQRLVRREDSAARTVNRLVPLYARPVPEFARAALALARGDTTAALSRFLAFPDSLCPGAERLREVRFRLLAAVGRGTEAAEVFDRSHDRRVPFMLERARLAERLGDRPTAVHYYQFVRQAWLQGDPAVQPVVAEARAAIVRLGGQPRP
;
A
#
# COMPACT_ATOMS: atom_id res chain seq x y z
N MET A 1 -46.03 -11.95 -15.72
CA MET A 1 -44.90 -12.36 -14.83
C MET A 1 -44.57 -11.21 -13.87
N LEU A 2 -44.08 -11.46 -12.65
CA LEU A 2 -43.66 -10.40 -11.71
C LEU A 2 -42.19 -9.99 -11.95
N HIS A 3 -41.89 -8.70 -11.76
CA HIS A 3 -40.54 -8.16 -11.89
C HIS A 3 -40.12 -7.40 -10.62
N LEU A 4 -39.08 -7.90 -9.94
CA LEU A 4 -38.46 -7.24 -8.80
C LEU A 4 -37.29 -6.37 -9.28
N LYS A 5 -37.40 -5.07 -9.05
CA LYS A 5 -36.33 -4.09 -9.25
C LYS A 5 -35.55 -3.89 -7.96
N THR A 6 -34.24 -4.00 -8.04
CA THR A 6 -33.28 -3.86 -6.94
C THR A 6 -32.02 -3.09 -7.33
N CYS A 7 -31.68 -2.97 -8.61
CA CYS A 7 -30.56 -2.18 -9.12
C CYS A 7 -31.04 -0.75 -9.42
N GLY A 8 -30.90 0.14 -8.44
CA GLY A 8 -31.64 1.40 -8.34
C GLY A 8 -32.62 1.30 -7.18
N GLY A 9 -33.80 1.91 -7.31
CA GLY A 9 -34.85 1.79 -6.29
C GLY A 9 -35.41 0.36 -6.13
N LEU A 10 -36.04 0.11 -4.98
CA LEU A 10 -36.66 -1.18 -4.65
C LEU A 10 -38.17 -1.17 -4.94
N SER A 11 -38.62 -2.00 -5.87
CA SER A 11 -40.06 -2.12 -6.20
C SER A 11 -40.40 -3.45 -6.85
N VAL A 12 -41.67 -3.87 -6.74
CA VAL A 12 -42.23 -4.99 -7.51
C VAL A 12 -43.22 -4.46 -8.54
N GLU A 13 -43.01 -4.83 -9.80
CA GLU A 13 -43.90 -4.52 -10.92
C GLU A 13 -44.69 -5.77 -11.32
N ALA A 14 -46.00 -5.60 -11.53
CA ALA A 14 -46.89 -6.62 -12.08
C ALA A 14 -47.40 -6.18 -13.46
N GLU A 15 -47.79 -7.13 -14.30
CA GLU A 15 -48.44 -6.85 -15.60
C GLU A 15 -49.79 -6.14 -15.35
N GLY A 16 -49.77 -4.80 -15.32
CA GLY A 16 -50.93 -3.95 -15.04
C GLY A 16 -50.68 -2.76 -14.10
N GLY A 17 -49.51 -2.66 -13.45
CA GLY A 17 -49.15 -1.53 -12.58
C GLY A 17 -48.25 -1.91 -11.40
N SER A 18 -47.98 -0.96 -10.51
CA SER A 18 -47.22 -1.22 -9.27
C SER A 18 -47.99 -2.17 -8.36
N ALA A 19 -47.31 -3.18 -7.81
CA ALA A 19 -47.93 -4.11 -6.87
C ALA A 19 -48.44 -3.40 -5.60
N SER A 20 -49.54 -3.85 -5.02
CA SER A 20 -50.19 -3.24 -3.83
C SER A 20 -50.00 -4.07 -2.56
N GLY A 21 -50.33 -3.49 -1.39
CA GLY A 21 -50.38 -4.23 -0.11
C GLY A 21 -49.00 -4.57 0.45
N ALA A 22 -48.78 -5.83 0.82
CA ALA A 22 -47.50 -6.33 1.34
C ALA A 22 -46.34 -6.10 0.37
N ALA A 23 -46.57 -6.02 -0.93
CA ALA A 23 -45.53 -5.71 -1.91
C ALA A 23 -45.05 -4.24 -1.89
N GLN A 24 -45.65 -3.37 -1.06
CA GLN A 24 -45.20 -1.98 -0.85
C GLN A 24 -44.66 -1.74 0.56
N ARG A 25 -44.85 -2.67 1.49
CA ARG A 25 -44.34 -2.52 2.86
C ARG A 25 -42.82 -2.73 2.83
N ARG A 26 -42.08 -1.89 3.55
CA ARG A 26 -40.61 -1.90 3.48
C ARG A 26 -40.00 -3.25 3.89
N LYS A 27 -40.40 -3.84 5.03
CA LYS A 27 -39.80 -5.12 5.50
C LYS A 27 -40.06 -6.31 4.56
N THR A 28 -41.21 -6.36 3.91
CA THR A 28 -41.53 -7.43 2.93
C THR A 28 -40.86 -7.20 1.58
N LEU A 29 -40.64 -5.96 1.15
CA LEU A 29 -39.78 -5.65 0.01
C LEU A 29 -38.31 -6.02 0.28
N ALA A 30 -37.81 -5.71 1.48
CA ALA A 30 -36.48 -6.10 1.93
C ALA A 30 -36.32 -7.64 1.97
N LEU A 31 -37.35 -8.37 2.41
CA LEU A 31 -37.38 -9.83 2.31
C LEU A 31 -37.23 -10.32 0.87
N LEU A 32 -37.95 -9.74 -0.09
CA LEU A 32 -37.80 -10.10 -1.51
C LEU A 32 -36.39 -9.78 -2.03
N ALA A 33 -35.80 -8.64 -1.65
CA ALA A 33 -34.44 -8.27 -2.03
C ALA A 33 -33.37 -9.24 -1.47
N LEU A 34 -33.49 -9.63 -0.19
CA LEU A 34 -32.61 -10.63 0.44
C LEU A 34 -32.67 -11.97 -0.32
N LEU A 35 -33.88 -12.45 -0.62
CA LEU A 35 -34.08 -13.69 -1.35
C LEU A 35 -33.60 -13.59 -2.81
N ALA A 36 -33.75 -12.43 -3.43
CA ALA A 36 -33.24 -12.18 -4.78
C ALA A 36 -31.72 -12.25 -4.83
N ALA A 37 -31.03 -11.53 -3.94
CA ALA A 37 -29.58 -11.52 -3.84
C ALA A 37 -28.98 -12.88 -3.46
N ALA A 38 -29.71 -13.69 -2.68
CA ALA A 38 -29.29 -15.06 -2.34
C ALA A 38 -29.32 -16.03 -3.55
N GLY A 39 -30.07 -15.70 -4.60
CA GLY A 39 -30.17 -16.49 -5.83
C GLY A 39 -30.71 -17.90 -5.58
N ARG A 40 -30.25 -18.87 -6.39
CA ARG A 40 -30.74 -20.28 -6.34
C ARG A 40 -30.43 -21.00 -5.03
N ARG A 41 -29.43 -20.53 -4.27
CA ARG A 41 -29.03 -21.10 -2.98
C ARG A 41 -30.08 -20.84 -1.90
N GLY A 42 -30.83 -19.74 -2.02
CA GLY A 42 -31.76 -19.31 -0.99
C GLY A 42 -31.07 -18.80 0.28
N MET A 43 -31.88 -18.38 1.24
CA MET A 43 -31.45 -17.86 2.53
C MET A 43 -32.21 -18.51 3.68
N SER A 44 -31.48 -18.82 4.76
CA SER A 44 -32.05 -19.50 5.90
C SER A 44 -33.02 -18.59 6.63
N ARG A 45 -34.04 -19.18 7.25
CA ARG A 45 -35.04 -18.44 8.04
C ARG A 45 -34.39 -17.63 9.16
N ASP A 46 -33.42 -18.21 9.86
CA ASP A 46 -32.75 -17.55 10.97
C ASP A 46 -31.96 -16.31 10.51
N LYS A 47 -31.33 -16.35 9.32
CA LYS A 47 -30.67 -15.17 8.74
C LYS A 47 -31.66 -14.10 8.33
N LEU A 48 -32.77 -14.48 7.69
CA LEU A 48 -33.83 -13.55 7.30
C LEU A 48 -34.43 -12.84 8.53
N ILE A 49 -34.58 -13.58 9.65
CA ILE A 49 -35.04 -13.02 10.91
C ILE A 49 -34.00 -12.04 11.48
N ALA A 50 -32.74 -12.44 11.55
CA ALA A 50 -31.66 -11.60 12.06
C ALA A 50 -31.54 -10.27 11.30
N TYR A 51 -31.70 -10.30 9.96
CA TYR A 51 -31.67 -9.08 9.16
C TYR A 51 -32.89 -8.18 9.37
N LEU A 52 -34.12 -8.73 9.38
CA LEU A 52 -35.34 -7.91 9.31
C LEU A 52 -35.97 -7.59 10.68
N TRP A 53 -35.69 -8.42 11.68
CA TRP A 53 -36.25 -8.35 13.04
C TRP A 53 -35.19 -8.75 14.09
N PRO A 54 -34.10 -7.98 14.24
CA PRO A 54 -32.99 -8.33 15.13
C PRO A 54 -33.38 -8.41 16.61
N ASP A 55 -34.40 -7.66 17.03
CA ASP A 55 -34.87 -7.61 18.42
C ASP A 55 -35.91 -8.68 18.78
N ALA A 56 -36.33 -9.51 17.82
CA ALA A 56 -37.33 -10.55 18.05
C ALA A 56 -36.68 -11.83 18.58
N ASP A 57 -37.29 -12.46 19.58
CA ASP A 57 -36.92 -13.82 19.97
C ASP A 57 -37.20 -14.84 18.84
N VAL A 58 -36.66 -16.05 18.98
CA VAL A 58 -36.69 -17.08 17.94
C VAL A 58 -38.12 -17.46 17.52
N GLU A 59 -39.06 -17.54 18.47
CA GLU A 59 -40.43 -17.97 18.19
C GLU A 59 -41.24 -16.84 17.56
N HIS A 60 -41.10 -15.63 18.08
CA HIS A 60 -41.73 -14.43 17.56
C HIS A 60 -41.22 -14.09 16.15
N GLY A 61 -39.90 -14.15 15.93
CA GLY A 61 -39.28 -13.89 14.62
C GLY A 61 -39.75 -14.86 13.53
N ARG A 62 -39.91 -16.16 13.86
CA ARG A 62 -40.46 -17.16 12.93
C ARG A 62 -41.90 -16.85 12.56
N ASN A 63 -42.72 -16.43 13.52
CA ASN A 63 -44.11 -16.04 13.26
C ASN A 63 -44.18 -14.79 12.35
N LEU A 64 -43.33 -13.78 12.58
CA LEU A 64 -43.24 -12.59 11.73
C LEU A 64 -42.82 -12.92 10.30
N LEU A 65 -41.81 -13.78 10.12
CA LEU A 65 -41.37 -14.23 8.79
C LEU A 65 -42.47 -15.01 8.05
N ASN A 66 -43.18 -15.90 8.74
CA ASN A 66 -44.30 -16.66 8.17
C ASN A 66 -45.43 -15.72 7.73
N GLN A 67 -45.78 -14.73 8.55
CA GLN A 67 -46.79 -13.73 8.22
C GLN A 67 -46.36 -12.87 7.02
N ALA A 68 -45.10 -12.46 6.96
CA ALA A 68 -44.54 -11.71 5.83
C ALA A 68 -44.62 -12.52 4.52
N CYS A 69 -44.24 -13.81 4.55
CA CYS A 69 -44.32 -14.69 3.39
C CYS A 69 -45.77 -14.95 2.95
N TYR A 70 -46.69 -15.18 3.89
CA TYR A 70 -48.11 -15.36 3.59
C TYR A 70 -48.72 -14.10 2.99
N ALA A 71 -48.45 -12.93 3.56
CA ALA A 71 -48.95 -11.65 3.05
C ALA A 71 -48.43 -11.35 1.64
N LEU A 72 -47.14 -11.63 1.36
CA LEU A 72 -46.57 -11.50 0.01
C LEU A 72 -47.26 -12.44 -0.99
N ARG A 73 -47.46 -13.72 -0.66
CA ARG A 73 -48.14 -14.69 -1.53
C ARG A 73 -49.59 -14.27 -1.82
N ARG A 74 -50.31 -13.81 -0.81
CA ARG A 74 -51.71 -13.38 -0.93
C ARG A 74 -51.83 -12.11 -1.77
N ASP A 75 -51.09 -11.05 -1.42
CA ASP A 75 -51.26 -9.74 -2.03
C ASP A 75 -50.70 -9.67 -3.46
N LEU A 76 -49.70 -10.51 -3.79
CA LEU A 76 -49.20 -10.69 -5.17
C LEU A 76 -49.95 -11.77 -5.96
N HIS A 77 -50.98 -12.39 -5.38
CA HIS A 77 -51.74 -13.49 -6.00
C HIS A 77 -50.85 -14.64 -6.53
N ALA A 78 -49.79 -14.94 -5.78
CA ALA A 78 -48.73 -15.85 -6.18
C ALA A 78 -48.43 -16.86 -5.06
N PRO A 79 -49.20 -17.96 -4.95
CA PRO A 79 -49.08 -18.92 -3.84
C PRO A 79 -47.70 -19.57 -3.77
N GLU A 80 -47.04 -19.76 -4.91
CA GLU A 80 -45.72 -20.39 -5.02
C GLU A 80 -44.57 -19.37 -5.15
N LEU A 81 -44.78 -18.10 -4.80
CA LEU A 81 -43.78 -17.03 -4.94
C LEU A 81 -42.43 -17.34 -4.28
N ILE A 82 -42.46 -17.99 -3.11
CA ILE A 82 -41.30 -18.35 -2.30
C ILE A 82 -41.28 -19.86 -2.13
N LEU A 83 -40.19 -20.49 -2.55
CA LEU A 83 -39.93 -21.93 -2.47
C LEU A 83 -38.99 -22.26 -1.31
N GLY A 84 -39.03 -23.51 -0.87
CA GLY A 84 -38.11 -24.07 0.12
C GLY A 84 -38.67 -24.15 1.54
N ALA A 85 -38.18 -25.14 2.29
CA ALA A 85 -38.56 -25.36 3.69
C ALA A 85 -37.54 -24.70 4.64
N THR A 86 -36.28 -25.10 4.57
CA THR A 86 -35.18 -24.60 5.42
C THR A 86 -34.55 -23.33 4.86
N GLU A 87 -34.14 -23.38 3.60
CA GLU A 87 -33.61 -22.24 2.83
C GLU A 87 -34.74 -21.72 1.94
N LEU A 88 -35.14 -20.47 2.13
CA LEU A 88 -36.17 -19.83 1.33
C LEU A 88 -35.53 -19.21 0.08
N ARG A 89 -36.22 -19.27 -1.08
CA ARG A 89 -35.78 -18.63 -2.32
C ARG A 89 -36.97 -18.16 -3.15
N LEU A 90 -36.74 -17.19 -4.04
CA LEU A 90 -37.76 -16.78 -5.01
C LEU A 90 -38.00 -17.88 -6.06
N ASN A 91 -39.25 -18.04 -6.48
CA ASN A 91 -39.60 -18.91 -7.61
C ASN A 91 -39.34 -18.18 -8.94
N PRO A 92 -38.33 -18.61 -9.73
CA PRO A 92 -37.97 -17.93 -10.97
C PRO A 92 -39.04 -18.04 -12.06
N GLU A 93 -40.00 -18.96 -11.94
CA GLU A 93 -41.13 -19.09 -12.87
C GLU A 93 -42.20 -18.01 -12.64
N ILE A 94 -42.22 -17.40 -11.44
CA ILE A 94 -43.26 -16.46 -11.02
C ILE A 94 -42.72 -15.03 -10.95
N ILE A 95 -41.51 -14.85 -10.40
CA ILE A 95 -40.88 -13.55 -10.23
C ILE A 95 -39.44 -13.57 -10.75
N SER A 96 -39.11 -12.59 -11.58
CA SER A 96 -37.74 -12.32 -12.01
C SER A 96 -37.15 -11.16 -11.21
N SER A 97 -35.83 -11.10 -11.09
CA SER A 97 -35.14 -10.01 -10.42
C SER A 97 -33.97 -9.51 -11.25
N ASP A 98 -33.81 -8.19 -11.33
CA ASP A 98 -32.70 -7.54 -12.02
C ASP A 98 -31.32 -7.90 -11.42
N VAL A 99 -31.16 -8.03 -10.10
CA VAL A 99 -29.90 -8.49 -9.49
C VAL A 99 -29.59 -9.94 -9.88
N GLN A 100 -30.59 -10.82 -9.93
CA GLN A 100 -30.39 -12.20 -10.38
C GLN A 100 -30.04 -12.24 -11.87
N ASN A 101 -30.72 -11.46 -12.69
CA ASN A 101 -30.43 -11.35 -14.12
C ASN A 101 -29.03 -10.79 -14.38
N PHE A 102 -28.58 -9.82 -13.56
CA PHE A 102 -27.25 -9.26 -13.58
C PHE A 102 -26.20 -10.33 -13.27
N GLU A 103 -26.39 -11.05 -12.16
CA GLU A 103 -25.54 -12.15 -11.71
C GLU A 103 -25.44 -13.25 -12.79
N GLU A 104 -26.58 -13.73 -13.30
CA GLU A 104 -26.62 -14.81 -14.29
C GLU A 104 -25.98 -14.41 -15.63
N ALA A 105 -26.18 -13.17 -16.09
CA ALA A 105 -25.54 -12.69 -17.32
C ALA A 105 -24.01 -12.72 -17.20
N LEU A 106 -23.50 -12.36 -16.02
CA LEU A 106 -22.08 -12.36 -15.75
C LEU A 106 -21.49 -13.77 -15.63
N ASP A 107 -22.21 -14.68 -15.01
CA ASP A 107 -21.80 -16.09 -14.90
C ASP A 107 -21.77 -16.79 -16.28
N ARG A 108 -22.62 -16.36 -17.22
CA ARG A 108 -22.61 -16.82 -18.62
C ARG A 108 -21.56 -16.14 -19.50
N GLY A 109 -20.78 -15.21 -18.95
CA GLY A 109 -19.77 -14.47 -19.71
C GLY A 109 -20.35 -13.41 -20.66
N ASP A 110 -21.55 -12.91 -20.38
CA ASP A 110 -22.22 -11.84 -21.14
C ASP A 110 -22.27 -10.53 -20.32
N PRO A 111 -21.13 -9.80 -20.23
CA PRO A 111 -21.08 -8.55 -19.49
C PRO A 111 -21.91 -7.44 -20.13
N ALA A 112 -22.21 -7.50 -21.43
CA ALA A 112 -23.02 -6.48 -22.10
C ALA A 112 -24.47 -6.53 -21.59
N ARG A 113 -25.05 -7.73 -21.50
CA ARG A 113 -26.38 -7.92 -20.90
C ARG A 113 -26.38 -7.59 -19.42
N ALA A 114 -25.33 -7.93 -18.69
CA ALA A 114 -25.21 -7.62 -17.28
C ALA A 114 -25.26 -6.11 -17.01
N VAL A 115 -24.40 -5.33 -17.66
CA VAL A 115 -24.41 -3.87 -17.46
C VAL A 115 -25.72 -3.27 -17.95
N ALA A 116 -26.41 -3.85 -18.94
CA ALA A 116 -27.72 -3.35 -19.38
C ALA A 116 -28.81 -3.43 -18.29
N VAL A 117 -28.79 -4.45 -17.43
CA VAL A 117 -29.78 -4.61 -16.33
C VAL A 117 -29.37 -3.87 -15.05
N TYR A 118 -28.11 -3.46 -14.91
CA TYR A 118 -27.65 -2.66 -13.78
C TYR A 118 -27.94 -1.16 -14.00
N SER A 119 -29.10 -0.69 -13.54
CA SER A 119 -29.56 0.70 -13.74
C SER A 119 -29.11 1.71 -12.69
N GLY A 120 -28.59 1.27 -11.54
CA GLY A 120 -28.16 2.15 -10.46
C GLY A 120 -27.71 1.37 -9.21
N PRO A 121 -27.31 2.07 -8.13
CA PRO A 121 -26.88 1.44 -6.88
C PRO A 121 -27.93 0.49 -6.33
N PHE A 122 -27.52 -0.63 -5.75
CA PHE A 122 -28.44 -1.61 -5.17
C PHE A 122 -29.25 -0.97 -4.04
N LEU A 123 -30.58 -1.09 -4.12
CA LEU A 123 -31.56 -0.52 -3.20
C LEU A 123 -31.32 0.98 -2.92
N ASP A 124 -31.04 1.75 -3.97
CA ASP A 124 -30.83 3.19 -3.89
C ASP A 124 -32.05 3.89 -3.28
N GLY A 125 -31.80 4.74 -2.28
CA GLY A 125 -32.84 5.47 -1.53
C GLY A 125 -33.73 4.63 -0.61
N PHE A 126 -33.45 3.33 -0.41
CA PHE A 126 -34.24 2.45 0.46
C PHE A 126 -33.53 2.20 1.80
N TYR A 127 -34.24 2.44 2.91
CA TYR A 127 -33.70 2.31 4.28
C TYR A 127 -34.72 1.73 5.27
N LEU A 128 -34.24 0.90 6.19
CA LEU A 128 -34.92 0.31 7.34
C LEU A 128 -34.26 0.74 8.66
N SER A 129 -34.79 1.79 9.29
CA SER A 129 -34.21 2.41 10.49
C SER A 129 -34.07 1.50 11.72
N GLU A 130 -34.84 0.41 11.80
CA GLU A 130 -34.87 -0.53 12.93
C GLU A 130 -34.14 -1.85 12.63
N ALA A 131 -33.33 -1.90 11.58
CA ALA A 131 -32.70 -3.12 11.08
C ALA A 131 -31.22 -2.89 10.70
N GLY A 132 -30.38 -2.57 11.68
CA GLY A 132 -28.96 -2.23 11.45
C GLY A 132 -28.17 -3.31 10.70
N GLU A 133 -28.42 -4.59 10.98
CA GLU A 133 -27.80 -5.72 10.28
C GLU A 133 -28.21 -5.78 8.79
N PHE A 134 -29.46 -5.43 8.47
CA PHE A 134 -29.91 -5.33 7.07
C PHE A 134 -29.22 -4.18 6.35
N GLU A 135 -29.13 -2.99 6.98
CA GLU A 135 -28.44 -1.84 6.38
C GLU A 135 -26.96 -2.13 6.11
N HIS A 136 -26.28 -2.79 7.05
CA HIS A 136 -24.90 -3.23 6.85
C HIS A 136 -24.78 -4.20 5.65
N TRP A 137 -25.67 -5.19 5.58
CA TRP A 137 -25.72 -6.13 4.46
C TRP A 137 -26.00 -5.43 3.11
N VAL A 138 -26.89 -4.43 3.08
CA VAL A 138 -27.18 -3.66 1.87
C VAL A 138 -25.95 -2.90 1.38
N GLU A 139 -25.18 -2.27 2.27
CA GLU A 139 -23.96 -1.56 1.87
C GLU A 139 -22.89 -2.51 1.33
N GLU A 140 -22.70 -3.67 1.96
CA GLU A 140 -21.79 -4.71 1.45
C GLU A 140 -22.22 -5.19 0.05
N GLU A 141 -23.51 -5.44 -0.13
CA GLU A 141 -24.07 -5.92 -1.38
C GLU A 141 -24.01 -4.85 -2.49
N ARG A 142 -24.28 -3.59 -2.15
CA ARG A 142 -24.14 -2.44 -3.04
C ARG A 142 -22.70 -2.28 -3.52
N ALA A 143 -21.73 -2.33 -2.60
CA ALA A 143 -20.31 -2.26 -2.94
C ALA A 143 -19.86 -3.45 -3.80
N ARG A 144 -20.37 -4.65 -3.51
CA ARG A 144 -20.11 -5.88 -4.28
C ARG A 144 -20.64 -5.77 -5.70
N LEU A 145 -21.89 -5.34 -5.88
CA LEU A 145 -22.53 -5.23 -7.20
C LEU A 145 -21.93 -4.09 -8.03
N ALA A 146 -21.68 -2.93 -7.43
CA ALA A 146 -21.00 -1.81 -8.08
C ALA A 146 -19.61 -2.20 -8.60
N THR A 147 -18.83 -2.91 -7.78
CA THR A 147 -17.53 -3.48 -8.20
C THR A 147 -17.68 -4.36 -9.45
N ARG A 148 -18.65 -5.28 -9.43
CA ARG A 148 -18.85 -6.24 -10.52
C ARG A 148 -19.34 -5.57 -11.80
N ALA A 149 -20.13 -4.51 -11.67
CA ALA A 149 -20.60 -3.70 -12.80
C ALA A 149 -19.44 -2.90 -13.40
N ALA A 150 -18.58 -2.30 -12.56
CA ALA A 150 -17.39 -1.58 -13.00
C ALA A 150 -16.43 -2.48 -13.77
N GLU A 151 -16.12 -3.67 -13.25
CA GLU A 151 -15.26 -4.66 -13.92
C GLU A 151 -15.84 -5.10 -15.28
N ALA A 152 -17.17 -5.25 -15.37
CA ALA A 152 -17.84 -5.59 -16.61
C ALA A 152 -17.78 -4.44 -17.64
N LEU A 153 -17.99 -3.20 -17.20
CA LEU A 153 -17.88 -1.99 -18.04
C LEU A 153 -16.45 -1.79 -18.54
N GLU A 154 -15.44 -1.94 -17.68
CA GLU A 154 -14.03 -1.85 -18.05
C GLU A 154 -13.66 -2.92 -19.08
N SER A 155 -14.09 -4.17 -18.88
CA SER A 155 -13.87 -5.26 -19.84
C SER A 155 -14.51 -5.00 -21.21
N LEU A 156 -15.71 -4.40 -21.24
CA LEU A 156 -16.37 -3.99 -22.47
C LEU A 156 -15.64 -2.82 -23.15
N ALA A 157 -15.21 -1.83 -22.38
CA ALA A 157 -14.49 -0.65 -22.86
C ALA A 157 -13.11 -1.01 -23.43
N ALA A 158 -12.36 -1.86 -22.73
CA ALA A 158 -11.06 -2.35 -23.17
C ALA A 158 -11.16 -3.19 -24.46
N ARG A 159 -12.18 -4.08 -24.56
CA ARG A 159 -12.42 -4.85 -25.79
C ARG A 159 -12.79 -3.95 -26.96
N ALA A 160 -13.71 -3.01 -26.77
CA ALA A 160 -14.09 -2.05 -27.81
C ALA A 160 -12.88 -1.22 -28.29
N THR A 161 -12.01 -0.81 -27.35
CA THR A 161 -10.75 -0.12 -27.67
C THR A 161 -9.81 -1.00 -28.49
N ALA A 162 -9.64 -2.27 -28.10
CA ALA A 162 -8.76 -3.22 -28.80
C ALA A 162 -9.27 -3.57 -30.21
N THR A 163 -10.59 -3.61 -30.41
CA THR A 163 -11.21 -3.88 -31.73
C THR A 163 -11.35 -2.63 -32.60
N GLY A 164 -10.96 -1.45 -32.09
CA GLY A 164 -11.12 -0.18 -32.79
C GLY A 164 -12.57 0.32 -32.90
N ASP A 165 -13.50 -0.23 -32.12
CA ASP A 165 -14.88 0.29 -32.04
C ASP A 165 -14.90 1.49 -31.08
N VAL A 166 -14.58 2.63 -31.65
CA VAL A 166 -14.42 3.89 -30.90
C VAL A 166 -15.73 4.31 -30.24
N ARG A 167 -16.87 4.14 -30.90
CA ARG A 167 -18.18 4.54 -30.38
C ARG A 167 -18.59 3.69 -29.17
N ALA A 168 -18.37 2.37 -29.25
CA ALA A 168 -18.61 1.49 -28.10
C ALA A 168 -17.63 1.78 -26.97
N SER A 169 -16.37 2.08 -27.28
CA SER A 169 -15.36 2.44 -26.27
C SER A 169 -15.79 3.68 -25.46
N VAL A 170 -16.14 4.78 -26.13
CA VAL A 170 -16.63 6.00 -25.48
C VAL A 170 -17.88 5.71 -24.63
N LYS A 171 -18.83 4.93 -25.16
CA LYS A 171 -20.06 4.56 -24.42
C LYS A 171 -19.74 3.85 -23.10
N TRP A 172 -18.84 2.86 -23.12
CA TRP A 172 -18.55 2.06 -21.93
C TRP A 172 -17.68 2.80 -20.92
N TRP A 173 -16.68 3.55 -21.38
CA TRP A 173 -15.87 4.39 -20.50
C TRP A 173 -16.71 5.48 -19.83
N ARG A 174 -17.64 6.12 -20.56
CA ARG A 174 -18.53 7.14 -19.99
C ARG A 174 -19.40 6.58 -18.88
N ARG A 175 -19.99 5.41 -19.12
CA ARG A 175 -20.81 4.73 -18.12
C ARG A 175 -20.01 4.25 -16.90
N LEU A 176 -18.73 3.90 -17.09
CA LEU A 176 -17.83 3.58 -15.98
C LEU A 176 -17.51 4.83 -15.15
N THR A 177 -17.27 5.98 -15.77
CA THR A 177 -17.05 7.24 -15.05
C THR A 177 -18.30 7.70 -14.29
N GLU A 178 -19.50 7.43 -14.79
CA GLU A 178 -20.75 7.69 -14.06
C GLU A 178 -20.87 6.79 -12.81
N LEU A 179 -20.43 5.53 -12.91
CA LEU A 179 -20.47 4.58 -11.80
C LEU A 179 -19.38 4.83 -10.75
N ASP A 180 -18.19 5.26 -11.18
CA ASP A 180 -17.06 5.59 -10.32
C ASP A 180 -16.48 6.97 -10.69
N PRO A 181 -17.14 8.07 -10.26
CA PRO A 181 -16.77 9.44 -10.62
C PRO A 181 -15.39 9.89 -10.14
N PHE A 182 -14.82 9.19 -9.15
CA PHE A 182 -13.52 9.50 -8.56
C PHE A 182 -12.38 8.69 -9.18
N SER A 183 -12.67 7.78 -10.11
CA SER A 183 -11.67 6.96 -10.76
C SER A 183 -10.91 7.73 -11.84
N ALA A 184 -9.67 8.12 -11.52
CA ALA A 184 -8.75 8.67 -12.51
C ALA A 184 -8.53 7.71 -13.69
N HIS A 185 -8.61 6.39 -13.45
CA HIS A 185 -8.53 5.40 -14.51
C HIS A 185 -9.72 5.48 -15.49
N ALA A 186 -10.95 5.55 -14.97
CA ALA A 186 -12.14 5.71 -15.80
C ALA A 186 -12.11 7.04 -16.58
N ALA A 187 -11.71 8.13 -15.91
CA ALA A 187 -11.54 9.44 -16.54
C ALA A 187 -10.51 9.39 -17.68
N LEU A 188 -9.32 8.79 -17.45
CA LEU A 188 -8.31 8.61 -18.48
C LEU A 188 -8.78 7.75 -19.65
N GLY A 189 -9.46 6.63 -19.37
CA GLY A 189 -10.01 5.75 -20.38
C GLY A 189 -11.02 6.48 -21.28
N LEU A 190 -11.91 7.28 -20.69
CA LEU A 190 -12.85 8.11 -21.44
C LEU A 190 -12.13 9.19 -22.26
N MET A 191 -11.16 9.90 -21.67
CA MET A 191 -10.39 10.91 -22.39
C MET A 191 -9.64 10.32 -23.58
N GLN A 192 -9.06 9.13 -23.44
CA GLN A 192 -8.38 8.43 -24.52
C GLN A 192 -9.35 7.97 -25.60
N ALA A 193 -10.51 7.44 -25.21
CA ALA A 193 -11.55 7.03 -26.15
C ALA A 193 -12.11 8.22 -26.94
N LEU A 194 -12.38 9.35 -26.27
CA LEU A 194 -12.81 10.60 -26.90
C LEU A 194 -11.72 11.17 -27.83
N ALA A 195 -10.45 11.13 -27.42
CA ALA A 195 -9.34 11.53 -28.28
C ALA A 195 -9.22 10.64 -29.53
N ALA A 196 -9.39 9.31 -29.38
CA ALA A 196 -9.42 8.36 -30.48
C ALA A 196 -10.65 8.57 -31.41
N ALA A 197 -11.75 9.12 -30.88
CA ALA A 197 -12.94 9.52 -31.64
C ALA A 197 -12.77 10.83 -32.41
N GLY A 198 -11.65 11.53 -32.24
CA GLY A 198 -11.47 12.90 -32.74
C GLY A 198 -12.17 13.96 -31.88
N GLU A 199 -12.85 13.57 -30.81
CA GLU A 199 -13.56 14.43 -29.86
C GLU A 199 -12.62 15.02 -28.79
N ARG A 200 -11.48 15.54 -29.24
CA ARG A 200 -10.39 16.05 -28.38
C ARG A 200 -10.83 17.17 -27.43
N VAL A 201 -11.71 18.07 -27.88
CA VAL A 201 -12.24 19.16 -27.04
C VAL A 201 -13.04 18.60 -25.87
N GLU A 202 -13.86 17.59 -26.13
CA GLU A 202 -14.64 16.90 -25.10
C GLU A 202 -13.72 16.11 -24.14
N ALA A 203 -12.65 15.49 -24.65
CA ALA A 203 -11.64 14.83 -23.81
C ALA A 203 -10.97 15.82 -22.82
N LEU A 204 -10.57 17.00 -23.30
CA LEU A 204 -9.99 18.05 -22.47
C LEU A 204 -11.00 18.60 -21.45
N ASP A 205 -12.24 18.79 -21.87
CA ASP A 205 -13.29 19.30 -20.99
C ASP A 205 -13.67 18.30 -19.90
N HIS A 206 -13.75 17.02 -20.25
CA HIS A 206 -13.96 15.94 -19.29
C HIS A 206 -12.85 15.90 -18.24
N GLY A 207 -11.58 15.96 -18.66
CA GLY A 207 -10.43 16.04 -17.74
C GLY A 207 -10.52 17.22 -16.76
N ARG A 208 -10.90 18.41 -17.26
CA ARG A 208 -11.11 19.59 -16.39
C ARG A 208 -12.25 19.41 -15.39
N ARG A 209 -13.38 18.83 -15.83
CA ARG A 209 -14.54 18.58 -14.96
C ARG A 209 -14.23 17.54 -13.89
N PHE A 210 -13.52 16.47 -14.27
CA PHE A 210 -13.02 15.47 -13.32
C PHE A 210 -12.11 16.10 -12.27
N ASP A 211 -11.11 16.88 -12.70
CA ASP A 211 -10.20 17.58 -11.80
C ASP A 211 -10.92 18.55 -10.85
N ALA A 212 -11.89 19.31 -11.36
CA ALA A 212 -12.71 20.20 -10.55
C ALA A 212 -13.58 19.44 -9.54
N PHE A 213 -14.18 18.33 -9.96
CA PHE A 213 -15.03 17.49 -9.12
C PHE A 213 -14.24 16.81 -8.00
N VAL A 214 -13.07 16.24 -8.31
CA VAL A 214 -12.16 15.65 -7.31
C VAL A 214 -11.69 16.71 -6.31
N ARG A 215 -11.35 17.92 -6.77
CA ARG A 215 -10.95 19.01 -5.90
C ARG A 215 -12.09 19.47 -4.98
N GLN A 216 -13.31 19.59 -5.51
CA GLN A 216 -14.47 20.04 -4.75
C GLN A 216 -14.91 19.02 -3.69
N GLU A 217 -15.02 17.75 -4.07
CA GLU A 217 -15.63 16.71 -3.23
C GLU A 217 -14.61 16.02 -2.31
N LEU A 218 -13.35 15.89 -2.73
CA LEU A 218 -12.31 15.19 -1.95
C LEU A 218 -11.22 16.12 -1.41
N GLY A 219 -11.18 17.39 -1.84
CA GLY A 219 -10.09 18.31 -1.49
C GLY A 219 -8.72 17.88 -2.05
N ALA A 220 -8.69 16.97 -3.02
CA ALA A 220 -7.49 16.42 -3.64
C ALA A 220 -7.11 17.18 -4.93
N GLU A 221 -5.83 17.23 -5.28
CA GLU A 221 -5.39 17.86 -6.54
C GLU A 221 -5.63 16.97 -7.77
N PRO A 222 -5.66 17.56 -8.98
CA PRO A 222 -5.75 16.87 -10.26
C PRO A 222 -4.80 15.68 -10.36
N SER A 223 -5.30 14.55 -10.85
CA SER A 223 -4.47 13.37 -11.11
C SER A 223 -3.33 13.75 -12.06
N ALA A 224 -2.08 13.44 -11.68
CA ALA A 224 -0.90 13.71 -12.51
C ALA A 224 -1.02 13.06 -13.91
N GLN A 225 -1.66 11.89 -13.99
CA GLN A 225 -1.89 11.18 -15.24
C GLN A 225 -2.93 11.90 -16.11
N VAL A 226 -4.03 12.39 -15.53
CA VAL A 226 -5.06 13.20 -16.22
C VAL A 226 -4.44 14.49 -16.73
N THR A 227 -3.67 15.17 -15.87
CA THR A 227 -2.92 16.39 -16.21
C THR A 227 -1.95 16.15 -17.36
N ALA A 228 -1.16 15.07 -17.32
CA ALA A 228 -0.22 14.73 -18.39
C ALA A 228 -0.93 14.40 -19.71
N LEU A 229 -2.08 13.73 -19.67
CA LEU A 229 -2.88 13.49 -20.87
C LEU A 229 -3.46 14.80 -21.42
N MET A 230 -3.97 15.69 -20.57
CA MET A 230 -4.44 17.02 -20.98
C MET A 230 -3.33 17.85 -21.62
N GLN A 231 -2.10 17.80 -21.10
CA GLN A 231 -0.95 18.48 -21.69
C GLN A 231 -0.60 17.92 -23.07
N ARG A 232 -0.52 16.59 -23.22
CA ARG A 232 -0.31 15.94 -24.52
C ARG A 232 -1.40 16.29 -25.55
N LEU A 233 -2.66 16.25 -25.10
CA LEU A 233 -3.84 16.70 -25.85
C LEU A 233 -3.92 18.24 -25.99
N ARG A 234 -2.95 19.01 -25.54
CA ARG A 234 -2.78 20.43 -25.91
C ARG A 234 -1.63 20.60 -26.90
N HIS A 235 -0.52 19.88 -26.72
CA HIS A 235 0.67 20.00 -27.58
C HIS A 235 0.49 19.50 -29.01
N GLN A 236 -0.30 18.45 -29.26
CA GLN A 236 -0.55 17.99 -30.65
C GLN A 236 -1.29 19.05 -31.53
N THR A 237 -1.85 20.11 -30.92
CA THR A 237 -2.44 21.24 -31.66
C THR A 237 -1.36 22.16 -32.23
N GLY A 238 -0.18 22.23 -31.58
CA GLY A 238 0.94 23.09 -32.00
C GLY A 238 1.69 22.57 -33.22
N GLU A 239 1.79 21.24 -33.38
CA GLU A 239 2.52 20.62 -34.49
C GLU A 239 1.70 20.55 -35.79
N THR A 240 0.36 20.56 -35.70
CA THR A 240 -0.51 20.53 -36.89
C THR A 240 -0.73 21.92 -37.50
N GLY A 241 -0.43 23.00 -36.76
CA GLY A 241 -0.55 24.40 -37.20
C GLY A 241 0.70 24.99 -37.85
N GLN A 242 1.83 24.27 -37.87
CA GLN A 242 3.09 24.71 -38.49
C GLN A 242 3.45 23.82 -39.69
N ARG A 243 2.58 23.82 -40.71
CA ARG A 243 3.01 23.54 -42.08
C ARG A 243 2.42 24.62 -42.99
N THR A 244 3.25 25.60 -43.30
CA THR A 244 3.11 26.49 -44.46
C THR A 244 4.48 26.55 -45.17
N PRO A 245 4.49 26.86 -46.48
CA PRO A 245 5.28 26.13 -47.46
C PRO A 245 6.59 26.82 -47.83
N GLU A 246 7.47 25.98 -48.32
CA GLU A 246 8.61 26.19 -49.21
C GLU A 246 8.56 27.46 -50.09
N SER A 247 9.60 28.30 -50.00
CA SER A 247 10.07 29.18 -51.10
C SER A 247 11.50 29.68 -50.88
N VAL A 248 12.44 29.00 -51.53
CA VAL A 248 13.53 29.49 -52.40
C VAL A 248 14.22 30.85 -52.12
N ALA A 249 15.54 30.73 -51.87
CA ALA A 249 16.69 31.59 -52.25
C ALA A 249 16.80 33.06 -51.79
N ALA A 250 17.89 33.37 -51.06
CA ALA A 250 19.12 33.95 -51.64
C ALA A 250 20.11 34.37 -50.52
N SER A 251 21.39 34.04 -50.72
CA SER A 251 22.56 34.76 -50.17
C SER A 251 23.21 35.53 -51.33
N PRO A 252 24.28 36.36 -51.17
CA PRO A 252 25.03 36.77 -49.96
C PRO A 252 25.30 38.30 -49.87
N THR A 253 25.89 38.78 -48.77
CA THR A 253 27.26 39.39 -48.69
C THR A 253 27.52 40.04 -47.32
N ASP A 254 28.59 39.56 -46.69
CA ASP A 254 29.68 40.23 -45.96
C ASP A 254 29.48 41.27 -44.82
N ASP A 255 29.96 40.83 -43.65
CA ASP A 255 31.13 41.33 -42.91
C ASP A 255 30.94 42.04 -41.56
N SER A 256 31.88 41.69 -40.66
CA SER A 256 32.34 42.33 -39.43
C SER A 256 31.74 41.94 -38.06
N ALA A 257 32.53 41.10 -37.36
CA ALA A 257 33.02 41.24 -35.98
C ALA A 257 31.99 41.19 -34.82
N THR A 258 32.14 40.50 -33.68
CA THR A 258 33.21 39.84 -32.89
C THR A 258 32.46 39.23 -31.68
N GLY A 259 32.82 38.16 -30.97
CA GLY A 259 33.94 37.24 -31.04
C GLY A 259 33.83 36.19 -29.91
N ILE A 260 34.75 35.22 -30.03
CA ILE A 260 35.38 34.39 -28.99
C ILE A 260 34.73 33.02 -28.66
N PRO A 261 35.57 31.96 -28.55
CA PRO A 261 35.29 30.66 -29.16
C PRO A 261 35.26 29.47 -28.18
N THR A 262 34.82 28.34 -28.73
CA THR A 262 35.00 26.97 -28.25
C THR A 262 36.48 26.56 -28.19
N VAL A 263 36.87 25.84 -27.13
CA VAL A 263 38.15 25.12 -27.04
C VAL A 263 37.91 23.62 -27.13
N THR A 264 38.32 23.04 -28.25
CA THR A 264 38.73 21.63 -28.40
C THR A 264 40.07 21.41 -27.73
N ALA A 265 40.20 20.35 -26.92
CA ALA A 265 41.47 19.91 -26.36
C ALA A 265 41.93 18.61 -27.02
N ALA A 266 43.05 18.67 -27.74
CA ALA A 266 43.86 17.53 -28.13
C ALA A 266 45.03 17.34 -27.16
N ARG A 267 45.43 16.07 -27.00
CA ARG A 267 46.51 15.54 -26.16
C ARG A 267 47.89 16.17 -26.45
N ALA A 268 48.69 16.34 -25.39
CA ALA A 268 50.09 15.88 -25.35
C ALA A 268 50.59 15.80 -23.90
N ALA A 269 51.33 14.74 -23.60
CA ALA A 269 51.87 14.37 -22.30
C ALA A 269 53.03 15.28 -21.86
N LEU A 270 53.28 15.38 -20.54
CA LEU A 270 54.61 15.46 -19.92
C LEU A 270 54.51 15.16 -18.41
N ARG A 271 55.63 14.67 -17.86
CA ARG A 271 55.77 13.83 -16.66
C ARG A 271 55.75 14.60 -15.32
N SER A 272 55.48 13.84 -14.26
CA SER A 272 55.27 14.20 -12.84
C SER A 272 56.54 14.47 -12.01
N PRO A 273 56.39 15.14 -10.84
CA PRO A 273 57.06 14.76 -9.58
C PRO A 273 56.06 14.52 -8.41
N PRO A 274 56.48 13.90 -7.28
CA PRO A 274 55.61 13.07 -6.44
C PRO A 274 54.82 13.78 -5.32
N LEU A 275 53.49 13.61 -5.38
CA LEU A 275 52.55 13.00 -4.43
C LEU A 275 52.80 12.94 -2.88
N GLY A 276 53.44 13.91 -2.25
CA GLY A 276 53.62 13.91 -0.77
C GLY A 276 52.73 14.85 0.04
N TRP A 277 52.52 16.10 -0.41
CA TRP A 277 52.01 17.17 0.46
C TRP A 277 50.66 17.80 0.06
N ARG A 278 50.02 17.33 -1.01
CA ARG A 278 48.74 17.92 -1.48
C ARG A 278 47.47 17.36 -0.83
N LEU A 279 47.54 16.24 -0.11
CA LEU A 279 46.36 15.59 0.48
C LEU A 279 45.92 16.17 1.84
N ALA A 280 46.76 16.95 2.52
CA ALA A 280 46.42 17.53 3.83
C ALA A 280 45.71 18.89 3.75
N LEU A 281 46.00 19.73 2.75
CA LEU A 281 45.34 21.04 2.60
C LEU A 281 43.99 20.96 1.86
N GLY A 282 43.85 20.02 0.92
CA GLY A 282 42.61 19.83 0.16
C GLY A 282 41.46 19.26 1.01
N THR A 283 41.77 18.35 1.95
CA THR A 283 40.80 17.79 2.91
C THR A 283 40.39 18.83 3.95
N ALA A 284 41.31 19.64 4.45
CA ALA A 284 40.97 20.72 5.38
C ALA A 284 40.06 21.78 4.75
N VAL A 285 40.32 22.20 3.51
CA VAL A 285 39.48 23.21 2.81
C VAL A 285 38.15 22.61 2.34
N ILE A 286 38.08 21.34 1.92
CA ILE A 286 36.80 20.68 1.58
C ILE A 286 35.97 20.37 2.83
N VAL A 287 36.59 20.08 3.97
CA VAL A 287 35.88 19.93 5.26
C VAL A 287 35.49 21.30 5.84
N LEU A 288 36.28 22.36 5.64
CA LEU A 288 35.91 23.71 6.08
C LEU A 288 34.84 24.32 5.17
N VAL A 289 34.94 24.16 3.85
CA VAL A 289 33.95 24.65 2.87
C VAL A 289 32.71 23.75 2.88
N GLY A 290 32.87 22.44 2.99
CA GLY A 290 31.77 21.49 3.20
C GLY A 290 31.10 21.69 4.56
N GLY A 291 31.86 21.96 5.62
CA GLY A 291 31.36 22.31 6.95
C GLY A 291 30.66 23.66 6.99
N VAL A 292 31.19 24.68 6.29
CA VAL A 292 30.56 26.00 6.15
C VAL A 292 29.35 25.95 5.22
N ILE A 293 29.32 25.13 4.17
CA ILE A 293 28.15 24.94 3.30
C ILE A 293 27.09 24.11 4.01
N VAL A 294 27.45 23.08 4.79
CA VAL A 294 26.48 22.31 5.60
C VAL A 294 25.95 23.16 6.75
N VAL A 295 26.77 23.97 7.42
CA VAL A 295 26.33 24.94 8.45
C VAL A 295 25.57 26.11 7.84
N ALA A 296 25.89 26.58 6.63
CA ALA A 296 25.16 27.64 5.94
C ALA A 296 23.84 27.15 5.31
N ASN A 297 23.76 25.89 4.85
CA ASN A 297 22.50 25.29 4.39
C ASN A 297 21.61 24.82 5.56
N SER A 298 22.17 24.47 6.72
CA SER A 298 21.39 24.25 7.95
C SER A 298 21.04 25.56 8.68
N ARG A 299 21.61 26.70 8.26
CA ARG A 299 21.24 28.06 8.68
C ARG A 299 20.41 28.84 7.67
N LYS A 300 19.95 28.23 6.56
CA LYS A 300 18.78 28.77 5.87
C LYS A 300 17.61 28.58 6.82
N SER A 301 17.22 29.64 7.53
CA SER A 301 15.97 29.68 8.28
C SER A 301 14.90 29.07 7.38
N ALA A 302 14.32 27.94 7.79
CA ALA A 302 13.21 27.34 7.06
C ALA A 302 12.21 28.47 6.78
N ALA A 303 11.82 28.65 5.53
CA ALA A 303 10.80 29.65 5.19
C ALA A 303 9.59 29.35 6.08
N LEU A 304 9.24 30.29 6.97
CA LEU A 304 8.13 30.11 7.90
C LEU A 304 6.84 30.04 7.09
N ASP A 305 6.06 28.99 7.31
CA ASP A 305 4.77 28.80 6.66
C ASP A 305 3.68 29.48 7.51
N PRO A 306 3.07 30.59 7.06
CA PRO A 306 2.06 31.33 7.82
C PRO A 306 0.78 30.51 8.06
N GLU A 307 0.56 29.44 7.30
CA GLU A 307 -0.59 28.54 7.46
C GLU A 307 -0.28 27.35 8.38
N LEU A 308 0.98 27.21 8.85
CA LEU A 308 1.38 26.12 9.73
C LEU A 308 1.40 26.57 11.20
N VAL A 309 0.63 25.87 12.02
CA VAL A 309 0.46 26.15 13.45
C VAL A 309 1.16 25.07 14.29
N ALA A 310 2.02 25.47 15.23
CA ALA A 310 2.57 24.57 16.25
C ALA A 310 1.85 24.81 17.59
N VAL A 311 1.37 23.74 18.24
CA VAL A 311 0.77 23.83 19.58
C VAL A 311 1.78 23.35 20.62
N ALA A 312 2.35 24.26 21.39
CA ALA A 312 3.31 23.94 22.43
C ALA A 312 2.66 23.22 23.63
N PRO A 313 3.40 22.36 24.35
CA PRO A 313 2.95 21.81 25.63
C PRO A 313 2.55 22.91 26.62
N PHE A 314 1.39 22.75 27.26
CA PHE A 314 0.84 23.76 28.16
C PHE A 314 1.47 23.64 29.55
N GLY A 315 1.91 24.73 30.17
CA GLY A 315 2.41 24.70 31.54
C GLY A 315 1.30 24.31 32.53
N VAL A 316 1.48 23.24 33.29
CA VAL A 316 0.49 22.77 34.26
C VAL A 316 0.94 23.11 35.68
N LEU A 317 0.09 23.81 36.44
CA LEU A 317 0.37 24.18 37.83
C LEU A 317 -0.28 23.25 38.87
N ASP A 318 -1.31 22.50 38.49
CA ASP A 318 -1.97 21.50 39.34
C ASP A 318 -1.59 20.09 38.87
N PRO A 319 -0.91 19.27 39.69
CA PRO A 319 -0.50 17.91 39.32
C PRO A 319 -1.64 16.99 38.84
N LYS A 320 -2.89 17.24 39.25
CA LYS A 320 -4.05 16.46 38.78
C LYS A 320 -4.34 16.67 37.29
N LEU A 321 -3.83 17.75 36.71
CA LEU A 321 -4.01 18.12 35.31
C LEU A 321 -2.83 17.72 34.43
N GLU A 322 -1.84 16.99 34.96
CA GLU A 322 -0.59 16.67 34.26
C GLU A 322 -0.82 15.96 32.90
N LEU A 323 -1.89 15.15 32.79
CA LEU A 323 -2.27 14.51 31.52
C LEU A 323 -2.47 15.53 30.38
N TRP A 324 -2.92 16.74 30.71
CA TRP A 324 -3.26 17.79 29.75
C TRP A 324 -2.06 18.62 29.29
N HIS A 325 -0.88 18.46 29.92
CA HIS A 325 0.37 19.09 29.45
C HIS A 325 0.63 18.76 27.98
N GLU A 326 0.65 17.46 27.66
CA GLU A 326 0.74 16.93 26.29
C GLU A 326 -0.65 16.74 25.68
N GLY A 327 -1.67 16.38 26.48
CA GLY A 327 -3.01 16.08 25.98
C GLY A 327 -3.65 17.24 25.21
N LEU A 328 -3.40 18.49 25.60
CA LEU A 328 -3.87 19.65 24.84
C LEU A 328 -3.12 19.86 23.53
N VAL A 329 -1.86 19.43 23.43
CA VAL A 329 -1.14 19.42 22.15
C VAL A 329 -1.87 18.50 21.18
N ASP A 330 -2.23 17.30 21.63
CA ASP A 330 -2.96 16.32 20.81
C ASP A 330 -4.34 16.80 20.37
N VAL A 331 -5.12 17.36 21.31
CA VAL A 331 -6.51 17.80 21.04
C VAL A 331 -6.53 19.05 20.18
N LEU A 332 -5.80 20.11 20.57
CA LEU A 332 -5.82 21.39 19.86
C LEU A 332 -5.20 21.27 18.47
N SER A 333 -4.13 20.48 18.30
CA SER A 333 -3.57 20.26 16.96
C SER A 333 -4.61 19.64 16.02
N ARG A 334 -5.38 18.65 16.50
CA ARG A 334 -6.44 18.01 15.71
C ARG A 334 -7.65 18.90 15.45
N ASN A 335 -8.03 19.73 16.43
CA ASN A 335 -9.13 20.67 16.27
C ASN A 335 -8.80 21.79 15.27
N LEU A 336 -7.54 22.24 15.24
CA LEU A 336 -7.06 23.30 14.36
C LEU A 336 -6.65 22.80 12.96
N ASP A 337 -6.33 21.51 12.81
CA ASP A 337 -5.91 20.96 11.52
C ASP A 337 -7.04 20.98 10.48
N GLY A 338 -6.79 21.64 9.35
CA GLY A 338 -7.77 21.82 8.29
C GLY A 338 -8.84 22.88 8.58
N ALA A 339 -8.77 23.57 9.73
CA ALA A 339 -9.67 24.68 10.03
C ALA A 339 -9.28 25.88 9.15
N GLY A 340 -10.03 26.11 8.06
CA GLY A 340 -9.63 27.10 7.06
C GLY A 340 -8.38 26.63 6.29
N PRO A 341 -7.39 27.50 6.01
CA PRO A 341 -6.16 27.10 5.33
C PRO A 341 -5.14 26.41 6.25
N PHE A 342 -5.38 26.41 7.57
CA PHE A 342 -4.36 26.05 8.54
C PHE A 342 -4.08 24.54 8.58
N ARG A 343 -2.79 24.22 8.73
CA ARG A 343 -2.26 22.89 9.01
C ARG A 343 -1.56 22.92 10.36
N THR A 344 -1.45 21.77 11.01
CA THR A 344 -0.73 21.69 12.28
C THR A 344 0.56 20.89 12.18
N VAL A 345 1.56 21.29 12.97
CA VAL A 345 2.77 20.49 13.18
C VAL A 345 2.39 19.25 13.97
N SER A 346 2.87 18.08 13.55
CA SER A 346 2.63 16.80 14.25
C SER A 346 2.91 16.91 15.76
N PRO A 347 1.99 16.48 16.65
CA PRO A 347 2.19 16.52 18.10
C PRO A 347 3.51 15.92 18.57
N THR A 348 3.94 14.82 17.97
CA THR A 348 5.21 14.15 18.32
C THR A 348 6.42 15.02 17.99
N VAL A 349 6.40 15.72 16.85
CA VAL A 349 7.48 16.65 16.46
C VAL A 349 7.52 17.84 17.42
N VAL A 350 6.37 18.38 17.81
CA VAL A 350 6.30 19.51 18.74
C VAL A 350 6.84 19.13 20.11
N ILE A 351 6.34 18.05 20.72
CA ILE A 351 6.75 17.60 22.05
C ILE A 351 8.27 17.38 22.11
N ARG A 352 8.85 16.85 21.02
CA ARG A 352 10.28 16.59 20.94
C ARG A 352 11.14 17.86 20.77
N ARG A 353 10.69 18.80 19.94
CA ARG A 353 11.43 20.06 19.68
C ARG A 353 11.20 21.11 20.77
N TRP A 354 10.21 20.89 21.63
CA TRP A 354 9.94 21.76 22.76
C TRP A 354 11.09 21.72 23.77
N GLN A 355 11.78 22.85 23.90
CA GLN A 355 12.85 23.06 24.87
C GLN A 355 12.48 24.28 25.71
N GLY A 356 12.05 24.06 26.95
CA GLY A 356 11.76 25.15 27.88
C GLY A 356 10.39 25.07 28.54
N ARG A 357 9.86 26.23 28.93
CA ARG A 357 8.58 26.40 29.62
C ARG A 357 7.57 27.06 28.70
N ALA A 358 6.29 27.02 29.05
CA ALA A 358 5.23 27.68 28.30
C ALA A 358 5.34 29.22 28.40
N ASP A 359 6.35 29.76 27.71
CA ASP A 359 6.70 31.16 27.60
C ASP A 359 6.98 31.53 26.14
N ARG A 360 7.08 32.83 25.91
CA ARG A 360 7.23 33.41 24.56
C ARG A 360 8.53 32.99 23.88
N ALA A 361 9.65 32.96 24.62
CA ALA A 361 10.95 32.65 24.04
C ALA A 361 11.01 31.20 23.54
N SER A 362 10.47 30.28 24.33
CA SER A 362 10.38 28.85 23.97
C SER A 362 9.41 28.64 22.79
N ALA A 363 8.29 29.38 22.77
CA ALA A 363 7.34 29.37 21.66
C ALA A 363 7.95 29.89 20.35
N GLU A 364 8.70 30.99 20.38
CA GLU A 364 9.40 31.50 19.19
C GLU A 364 10.43 30.49 18.66
N ALA A 365 11.22 29.90 19.56
CA ALA A 365 12.20 28.88 19.21
C ALA A 365 11.52 27.66 18.57
N LEU A 366 10.39 27.20 19.13
CA LEU A 366 9.60 26.10 18.56
C LEU A 366 9.13 26.43 17.14
N GLY A 367 8.59 27.63 16.91
CA GLY A 367 8.14 28.07 15.58
C GLY A 367 9.27 28.04 14.57
N ARG A 368 10.44 28.61 14.91
CA ARG A 368 11.63 28.60 14.04
C ARG A 368 12.15 27.20 13.75
N GLN A 369 12.16 26.32 14.75
CA GLN A 369 12.63 24.95 14.61
C GLN A 369 11.67 24.06 13.81
N THR A 370 10.36 24.33 13.86
CA THR A 370 9.33 23.55 13.16
C THR A 370 8.97 24.13 11.79
N GLY A 371 9.34 25.38 11.52
CA GLY A 371 8.93 26.12 10.32
C GLY A 371 7.51 26.69 10.42
N ALA A 372 6.86 26.59 11.59
CA ALA A 372 5.52 27.13 11.82
C ALA A 372 5.57 28.66 11.88
N GLY A 373 4.69 29.32 11.12
CA GLY A 373 4.52 30.77 11.17
C GLY A 373 3.74 31.23 12.40
N VAL A 374 2.98 30.32 13.03
CA VAL A 374 2.16 30.57 14.21
C VAL A 374 2.44 29.53 15.30
N VAL A 375 2.51 29.96 16.56
CA VAL A 375 2.65 29.08 17.73
C VAL A 375 1.61 29.40 18.79
N LEU A 376 0.88 28.38 19.23
CA LEU A 376 -0.05 28.44 20.36
C LEU A 376 0.64 27.87 21.60
N TYR A 377 0.71 28.64 22.69
CA TYR A 377 1.26 28.17 23.97
C TYR A 377 0.46 28.73 25.14
N GLY A 378 0.52 28.12 26.31
CA GLY A 378 -0.28 28.57 27.43
C GLY A 378 -0.07 27.81 28.74
N GLN A 379 -0.89 28.11 29.73
CA GLN A 379 -0.86 27.51 31.06
C GLN A 379 -2.25 27.08 31.53
N LEU A 380 -2.30 26.00 32.32
CA LEU A 380 -3.47 25.53 33.05
C LEU A 380 -3.23 25.60 34.56
N SER A 381 -4.22 26.14 35.26
CA SER A 381 -4.22 26.25 36.71
C SER A 381 -5.59 25.90 37.27
N GLY A 382 -5.64 25.13 38.36
CA GLY A 382 -6.87 24.91 39.12
C GLY A 382 -7.39 26.21 39.74
N VAL A 383 -8.70 26.40 39.74
CA VAL A 383 -9.39 27.51 40.40
C VAL A 383 -10.50 26.91 41.27
N GLY A 384 -10.30 26.89 42.59
CA GLY A 384 -11.22 26.19 43.50
C GLY A 384 -11.09 24.66 43.43
N ALA A 385 -12.13 23.94 43.85
CA ALA A 385 -12.11 22.47 43.92
C ALA A 385 -12.32 21.80 42.54
N ASP A 386 -13.22 22.36 41.72
CA ASP A 386 -13.74 21.69 40.52
C ASP A 386 -13.63 22.50 39.23
N SER A 387 -12.93 23.65 39.24
CA SER A 387 -12.74 24.49 38.05
C SER A 387 -11.27 24.61 37.66
N VAL A 388 -11.04 24.83 36.37
CA VAL A 388 -9.73 25.01 35.76
C VAL A 388 -9.75 26.26 34.88
N ARG A 389 -8.68 27.03 34.97
CA ARG A 389 -8.44 28.21 34.13
C ARG A 389 -7.31 27.92 33.16
N LEU A 390 -7.56 28.23 31.90
CA LEU A 390 -6.63 28.14 30.79
C LEU A 390 -6.30 29.56 30.32
N ARG A 391 -5.00 29.91 30.30
CA ARG A 391 -4.50 31.09 29.60
C ARG A 391 -3.62 30.67 28.43
N ALA A 392 -3.94 31.12 27.24
CA ALA A 392 -3.16 30.83 26.04
C ALA A 392 -2.79 32.12 25.30
N ALA A 393 -1.67 32.09 24.59
CA ALA A 393 -1.22 33.15 23.71
C ALA A 393 -0.98 32.57 22.31
N VAL A 394 -1.37 33.34 21.29
CA VAL A 394 -1.12 33.04 19.88
C VAL A 394 0.03 33.93 19.41
N LEU A 395 1.13 33.33 18.99
CA LEU A 395 2.36 34.02 18.59
C LEU A 395 2.60 33.91 17.10
N GLU A 396 2.88 35.03 16.43
CA GLU A 396 3.42 35.09 15.07
C GLU A 396 4.96 35.00 15.12
N THR A 397 5.52 33.90 14.62
CA THR A 397 6.95 33.58 14.73
C THR A 397 7.84 34.53 13.93
N ARG A 398 7.35 35.06 12.79
CA ARG A 398 8.15 35.90 11.89
C ARG A 398 8.65 37.18 12.55
N ASN A 399 7.79 37.83 13.32
CA ASN A 399 8.05 39.13 13.94
C ASN A 399 8.11 39.05 15.46
N ASP A 400 8.06 37.85 16.03
CA ASP A 400 7.87 37.61 17.46
C ASP A 400 6.74 38.48 18.02
N ARG A 401 5.53 38.37 17.44
CA ARG A 401 4.40 39.23 17.81
C ARG A 401 3.24 38.42 18.37
N THR A 402 2.84 38.69 19.60
CA THR A 402 1.62 38.11 20.18
C THR A 402 0.40 38.68 19.43
N LEU A 403 -0.34 37.80 18.77
CA LEU A 403 -1.56 38.13 18.02
C LEU A 403 -2.77 38.30 18.94
N SER A 404 -2.88 37.42 19.95
CA SER A 404 -3.94 37.46 20.96
C SER A 404 -3.52 36.71 22.21
N GLU A 405 -4.08 37.14 23.34
CA GLU A 405 -4.10 36.38 24.60
C GLU A 405 -5.54 36.01 24.92
N ILE A 406 -5.76 34.75 25.33
CA ILE A 406 -7.07 34.15 25.51
C ILE A 406 -7.11 33.56 26.92
N ASP A 407 -8.13 33.94 27.69
CA ASP A 407 -8.35 33.46 29.06
C ASP A 407 -9.76 32.85 29.16
N ARG A 408 -9.82 31.59 29.61
CA ARG A 408 -11.05 30.80 29.73
C ARG A 408 -11.03 30.01 31.03
N THR A 409 -12.21 29.88 31.65
CA THR A 409 -12.39 29.06 32.86
C THR A 409 -13.58 28.14 32.66
N ASP A 410 -13.46 26.90 33.11
CA ASP A 410 -14.52 25.90 33.04
C ASP A 410 -14.36 24.83 34.13
N GLN A 411 -15.24 23.85 34.17
CA GLN A 411 -15.13 22.69 35.05
C GLN A 411 -14.00 21.76 34.61
N VAL A 412 -13.33 21.13 35.58
CA VAL A 412 -12.19 20.21 35.35
C VAL A 412 -12.58 18.98 34.53
N ASP A 413 -13.84 18.55 34.64
CA ASP A 413 -14.41 17.45 33.87
C ASP A 413 -14.96 17.88 32.50
N ARG A 414 -14.76 19.14 32.09
CA ARG A 414 -15.17 19.69 30.78
C ARG A 414 -14.01 20.32 29.99
N ILE A 415 -12.80 19.78 30.14
CA ILE A 415 -11.61 20.27 29.41
C ILE A 415 -11.76 20.10 27.89
N ASP A 416 -12.56 19.14 27.42
CA ASP A 416 -13.02 19.03 26.02
C ASP A 416 -13.63 20.35 25.53
N ARG A 417 -14.55 20.93 26.30
CA ARG A 417 -15.22 22.18 25.96
C ARG A 417 -14.28 23.39 25.97
N LEU A 418 -13.32 23.40 26.91
CA LEU A 418 -12.28 24.42 26.95
C LEU A 418 -11.40 24.37 25.70
N ALA A 419 -10.98 23.18 25.28
CA ALA A 419 -10.17 23.00 24.08
C ALA A 419 -10.93 23.42 22.81
N ASP A 420 -12.21 23.05 22.70
CA ASP A 420 -13.06 23.47 21.59
C ASP A 420 -13.23 24.99 21.55
N SER A 421 -13.54 25.60 22.69
CA SER A 421 -13.69 27.06 22.81
C SER A 421 -12.41 27.80 22.46
N LEU A 422 -11.27 27.32 22.96
CA LEU A 422 -9.95 27.87 22.63
C LEU A 422 -9.67 27.75 21.13
N SER A 423 -10.01 26.61 20.51
CA SER A 423 -9.83 26.41 19.07
C SER A 423 -10.59 27.45 18.26
N VAL A 424 -11.84 27.76 18.66
CA VAL A 424 -12.64 28.82 18.02
C VAL A 424 -11.98 30.19 18.18
N ASP A 425 -11.50 30.52 19.37
CA ASP A 425 -10.86 31.81 19.65
C ASP A 425 -9.55 31.98 18.84
N VAL A 426 -8.74 30.93 18.75
CA VAL A 426 -7.51 30.90 17.93
C VAL A 426 -7.84 31.10 16.46
N ILE A 427 -8.83 30.37 15.92
CA ILE A 427 -9.26 30.51 14.53
C ILE A 427 -9.72 31.94 14.22
N ARG A 428 -10.53 32.55 15.10
CA ARG A 428 -10.96 33.95 14.95
C ARG A 428 -9.80 34.93 14.94
N THR A 429 -8.75 34.63 15.70
CA THR A 429 -7.51 35.42 15.74
C THR A 429 -6.74 35.32 14.42
N LEU A 430 -6.65 34.11 13.85
CA LEU A 430 -5.82 33.83 12.67
C LEU A 430 -6.52 34.13 11.34
N ALA A 431 -7.83 33.96 11.27
CA ALA A 431 -8.65 34.23 10.10
C ALA A 431 -9.80 35.20 10.45
N PRO A 432 -9.49 36.50 10.72
CA PRO A 432 -10.52 37.51 10.93
C PRO A 432 -11.44 37.57 9.70
N ALA A 433 -12.76 37.57 9.95
CA ALA A 433 -13.83 37.29 9.01
C ALA A 433 -13.58 37.79 7.57
N THR A 434 -13.12 36.89 6.70
CA THR A 434 -13.14 37.09 5.25
C THR A 434 -14.51 36.62 4.75
N PRO A 435 -15.32 37.47 4.10
CA PRO A 435 -16.65 37.07 3.62
C PRO A 435 -16.56 35.85 2.70
N GLY A 436 -17.26 34.76 3.04
CA GLY A 436 -17.35 33.55 2.22
C GLY A 436 -16.47 32.35 2.63
N ILE A 437 -15.59 32.48 3.64
CA ILE A 437 -14.81 31.33 4.15
C ILE A 437 -15.61 30.62 5.26
N HIS A 438 -16.16 29.44 4.96
CA HIS A 438 -16.76 28.56 5.97
C HIS A 438 -15.67 27.80 6.72
N ILE A 439 -15.45 28.15 7.99
CA ILE A 439 -14.49 27.46 8.84
C ILE A 439 -15.20 26.33 9.59
N ARG A 440 -14.80 25.09 9.30
CA ARG A 440 -15.29 23.90 10.00
C ARG A 440 -14.29 23.53 11.10
N LEU A 441 -14.79 23.33 12.32
CA LEU A 441 -14.02 22.75 13.42
C LEU A 441 -14.05 21.24 13.28
N PHE A 442 -12.90 20.63 13.53
CA PHE A 442 -12.74 19.19 13.60
C PHE A 442 -12.64 18.76 15.06
N SER A 443 -12.98 17.50 15.32
CA SER A 443 -12.92 16.91 16.64
C SER A 443 -11.90 15.78 16.65
N VAL A 444 -11.38 15.46 17.84
CA VAL A 444 -10.67 14.20 18.09
C VAL A 444 -11.54 12.97 17.84
N GLY A 445 -12.86 13.11 17.69
CA GLY A 445 -13.76 12.02 17.27
C GLY A 445 -14.41 11.26 18.42
N THR A 446 -14.42 11.84 19.63
CA THR A 446 -15.22 11.37 20.76
C THR A 446 -15.80 12.56 21.54
N ARG A 447 -16.99 12.37 22.12
CA ARG A 447 -17.58 13.30 23.09
C ARG A 447 -17.46 12.81 24.53
N SER A 448 -16.92 11.60 24.73
CA SER A 448 -16.74 10.98 26.04
C SER A 448 -15.39 11.41 26.60
N LEU A 449 -15.39 12.35 27.56
CA LEU A 449 -14.15 12.75 28.23
C LEU A 449 -13.42 11.57 28.89
N PRO A 450 -14.11 10.60 29.54
CA PRO A 450 -13.45 9.39 30.03
C PRO A 450 -12.75 8.60 28.92
N ALA A 451 -13.37 8.43 27.75
CA ALA A 451 -12.75 7.76 26.60
C ALA A 451 -11.56 8.55 26.07
N LEU A 452 -11.67 9.88 25.97
CA LEU A 452 -10.58 10.77 25.55
C LEU A 452 -9.37 10.68 26.48
N LYS A 453 -9.59 10.69 27.81
CA LYS A 453 -8.49 10.55 28.79
C LYS A 453 -7.75 9.23 28.62
N LEU A 454 -8.47 8.12 28.41
CA LEU A 454 -7.89 6.80 28.18
C LEU A 454 -7.15 6.72 26.84
N PHE A 455 -7.68 7.35 25.79
CA PHE A 455 -6.99 7.47 24.52
C PHE A 455 -5.66 8.24 24.66
N LEU A 456 -5.67 9.40 25.32
CA LEU A 456 -4.45 10.20 25.56
C LEU A 456 -3.43 9.45 26.44
N GLN A 457 -3.91 8.68 27.42
CA GLN A 457 -3.06 7.78 28.19
C GLN A 457 -2.44 6.69 27.30
N GLY A 458 -3.22 6.12 26.39
CA GLY A 458 -2.75 5.18 25.37
C GLY A 458 -1.69 5.80 24.46
N GLU A 459 -1.88 7.04 23.97
CA GLU A 459 -0.90 7.75 23.14
C GLU A 459 0.43 7.92 23.88
N ARG A 460 0.42 8.25 25.18
CA ARG A 460 1.64 8.33 26.01
C ARG A 460 2.38 7.00 26.08
N PHE A 461 1.66 5.88 26.22
CA PHE A 461 2.28 4.55 26.21
C PHE A 461 2.79 4.15 24.82
N PHE A 462 1.99 4.41 23.78
CA PHE A 462 2.33 4.09 22.40
C PHE A 462 3.58 4.83 21.92
N ARG A 463 3.72 6.12 22.26
CA ARG A 463 4.95 6.91 21.99
C ARG A 463 6.22 6.30 22.57
N ARG A 464 6.09 5.51 23.64
CA ARG A 464 7.21 4.82 24.32
C ARG A 464 7.28 3.33 23.99
N LEU A 465 6.48 2.87 23.01
CA LEU A 465 6.34 1.46 22.64
C LEU A 465 5.95 0.52 23.79
N ALA A 466 5.24 1.04 24.81
CA ALA A 466 4.62 0.22 25.85
C ALA A 466 3.30 -0.38 25.35
N LEU A 467 3.40 -1.31 24.38
CA LEU A 467 2.28 -1.79 23.56
C LEU A 467 1.13 -2.39 24.37
N ASP A 468 1.40 -3.25 25.36
CA ASP A 468 0.34 -3.86 26.18
C ASP A 468 -0.47 -2.81 26.94
N SER A 469 0.20 -1.84 27.56
CA SER A 469 -0.44 -0.73 28.26
C SER A 469 -1.20 0.20 27.31
N ALA A 470 -0.67 0.41 26.11
CA ALA A 470 -1.34 1.19 25.07
C ALA A 470 -2.62 0.48 24.61
N ILE A 471 -2.55 -0.82 24.27
CA ILE A 471 -3.67 -1.66 23.87
C ILE A 471 -4.76 -1.66 24.96
N ALA A 472 -4.39 -1.91 26.22
CA ALA A 472 -5.34 -1.90 27.33
C ALA A 472 -6.03 -0.53 27.51
N SER A 473 -5.30 0.57 27.29
CA SER A 473 -5.86 1.91 27.37
C SER A 473 -6.82 2.19 26.21
N TYR A 474 -6.44 1.83 24.98
CA TYR A 474 -7.30 1.99 23.81
C TYR A 474 -8.56 1.12 23.88
N ASP A 475 -8.46 -0.12 24.35
CA ASP A 475 -9.62 -1.00 24.51
C ASP A 475 -10.64 -0.43 25.50
N ARG A 476 -10.17 0.14 26.62
CA ARG A 476 -11.05 0.82 27.58
C ARG A 476 -11.66 2.10 26.99
N ALA A 477 -10.91 2.83 26.15
CA ALA A 477 -11.46 3.98 25.43
C ALA A 477 -12.57 3.56 24.46
N ILE A 478 -12.33 2.50 23.68
CA ILE A 478 -13.31 1.92 22.72
C ILE A 478 -14.53 1.35 23.45
N ALA A 479 -14.35 0.77 24.64
CA ALA A 479 -15.48 0.27 25.44
C ALA A 479 -16.40 1.39 25.93
N LEU A 480 -15.86 2.60 26.14
CA LEU A 480 -16.61 3.78 26.57
C LEU A 480 -17.20 4.57 25.39
N ASP A 481 -16.60 4.47 24.21
CA ASP A 481 -17.09 5.02 22.95
C ASP A 481 -16.69 4.10 21.79
N THR A 482 -17.63 3.24 21.39
CA THR A 482 -17.40 2.22 20.37
C THR A 482 -17.22 2.79 18.97
N THR A 483 -17.49 4.09 18.79
CA THR A 483 -17.38 4.84 17.53
C THR A 483 -16.10 5.67 17.44
N PHE A 484 -15.24 5.62 18.45
CA PHE A 484 -14.03 6.45 18.52
C PHE A 484 -12.95 5.98 17.51
N ALA A 485 -13.04 6.49 16.28
CA ALA A 485 -12.23 6.08 15.13
C ALA A 485 -10.71 6.13 15.37
N LEU A 486 -10.20 7.18 16.05
CA LEU A 486 -8.77 7.28 16.34
C LEU A 486 -8.31 6.22 17.34
N ALA A 487 -9.11 5.91 18.36
CA ALA A 487 -8.80 4.85 19.30
C ALA A 487 -8.82 3.48 18.61
N LEU A 488 -9.80 3.22 17.73
CA LEU A 488 -9.85 2.01 16.90
C LEU A 488 -8.59 1.88 16.02
N ARG A 489 -8.21 2.94 15.31
CA ARG A 489 -7.00 2.95 14.48
C ARG A 489 -5.73 2.68 15.31
N ARG A 490 -5.55 3.38 16.43
CA ARG A 490 -4.39 3.19 17.31
C ARG A 490 -4.34 1.81 17.94
N ALA A 491 -5.49 1.25 18.30
CA ALA A 491 -5.62 -0.12 18.78
C ALA A 491 -5.19 -1.14 17.71
N GLY A 492 -5.58 -0.93 16.45
CA GLY A 492 -5.14 -1.76 15.32
C GLY A 492 -3.62 -1.70 15.10
N LEU A 493 -3.05 -0.49 15.09
CA LEU A 493 -1.59 -0.30 14.95
C LEU A 493 -0.82 -0.97 16.09
N ALA A 494 -1.20 -0.71 17.35
CA ALA A 494 -0.51 -1.26 18.51
C ALA A 494 -0.57 -2.80 18.55
N ARG A 495 -1.68 -3.39 18.09
CA ARG A 495 -1.82 -4.84 17.94
C ARG A 495 -0.93 -5.42 16.85
N GLY A 496 -0.87 -4.77 15.68
CA GLY A 496 0.06 -5.16 14.61
C GLY A 496 1.50 -5.21 15.10
N TRP A 497 1.93 -4.18 15.84
CA TRP A 497 3.24 -4.13 16.49
C TRP A 497 3.44 -5.19 17.58
N ASN A 498 2.36 -5.72 18.17
CA ASN A 498 2.41 -6.78 19.17
C ASN A 498 2.16 -8.17 18.56
N LEU A 499 2.36 -8.33 17.24
CA LEU A 499 2.13 -9.57 16.48
C LEU A 499 0.69 -10.12 16.60
N GLN A 500 -0.29 -9.23 16.80
CA GLN A 500 -1.72 -9.54 16.83
C GLN A 500 -2.44 -8.99 15.59
N LEU A 501 -3.60 -9.54 15.25
CA LEU A 501 -4.42 -9.06 14.13
C LEU A 501 -4.97 -7.65 14.41
N GLY A 502 -4.60 -6.69 13.55
CA GLY A 502 -5.03 -5.29 13.64
C GLY A 502 -6.14 -4.92 12.66
N GLU A 503 -6.27 -5.64 11.56
CA GLU A 503 -7.16 -5.36 10.43
C GLU A 503 -8.64 -5.17 10.81
N PRO A 504 -9.23 -5.95 11.73
CA PRO A 504 -10.62 -5.73 12.14
C PRO A 504 -10.85 -4.33 12.75
N TYR A 505 -9.83 -3.76 13.39
CA TYR A 505 -9.91 -2.42 13.99
C TYR A 505 -9.80 -1.32 12.94
N PHE A 506 -8.97 -1.49 11.90
CA PHE A 506 -8.86 -0.54 10.80
C PHE A 506 -10.14 -0.43 9.98
N ALA A 507 -10.77 -1.56 9.67
CA ALA A 507 -12.06 -1.59 8.98
C ALA A 507 -13.13 -0.82 9.77
N ARG A 508 -13.21 -1.05 11.09
CA ARG A 508 -14.12 -0.31 11.98
C ARG A 508 -13.78 1.17 12.09
N ALA A 509 -12.50 1.53 12.15
CA ALA A 509 -12.07 2.93 12.16
C ALA A 509 -12.54 3.66 10.89
N GLY A 510 -12.49 3.01 9.73
CA GLY A 510 -13.01 3.53 8.46
C GLY A 510 -14.50 3.84 8.50
N LEU A 511 -15.32 2.98 9.10
CA LEU A 511 -16.77 3.19 9.25
C LEU A 511 -17.10 4.46 10.06
N PHE A 512 -16.25 4.81 11.03
CA PHE A 512 -16.42 5.97 11.89
C PHE A 512 -15.52 7.16 11.49
N ASN A 513 -15.00 7.18 10.26
CA ASN A 513 -14.18 8.27 9.75
C ASN A 513 -15.02 9.50 9.36
N HIS A 514 -15.62 10.16 10.34
CA HIS A 514 -16.42 11.36 10.16
C HIS A 514 -16.09 12.42 11.22
N GLY A 515 -16.03 13.69 10.82
CA GLY A 515 -15.75 14.81 11.75
C GLY A 515 -14.28 14.95 12.19
N LEU A 516 -13.40 14.09 11.69
CA LEU A 516 -11.95 14.19 11.88
C LEU A 516 -11.31 15.21 10.95
N GLY A 517 -10.19 15.80 11.38
CA GLY A 517 -9.37 16.66 10.53
C GLY A 517 -8.80 15.93 9.31
N PRO A 518 -8.46 16.62 8.22
CA PRO A 518 -8.06 15.98 6.96
C PRO A 518 -6.86 15.04 7.11
N ARG A 519 -5.89 15.40 7.95
CA ARG A 519 -4.72 14.55 8.29
C ARG A 519 -5.13 13.18 8.81
N ASP A 520 -5.93 13.17 9.88
CA ASP A 520 -6.35 11.94 10.53
C ASP A 520 -7.35 11.16 9.68
N SER A 521 -8.24 11.85 8.96
CA SER A 521 -9.20 11.22 8.06
C SER A 521 -8.52 10.48 6.92
N MET A 522 -7.46 11.03 6.33
CA MET A 522 -6.68 10.35 5.28
C MET A 522 -5.94 9.13 5.83
N LEU A 523 -5.35 9.22 7.02
CA LEU A 523 -4.67 8.06 7.62
C LEU A 523 -5.64 6.94 7.98
N VAL A 524 -6.80 7.27 8.56
CA VAL A 524 -7.88 6.29 8.82
C VAL A 524 -8.37 5.69 7.50
N ALA A 525 -8.61 6.50 6.48
CA ALA A 525 -9.05 6.01 5.17
C ALA A 525 -8.01 5.07 4.55
N GLY A 526 -6.72 5.42 4.59
CA GLY A 526 -5.62 4.60 4.09
C GLY A 526 -5.53 3.24 4.78
N ASP A 527 -5.62 3.20 6.11
CA ASP A 527 -5.55 1.97 6.89
C ASP A 527 -6.82 1.11 6.75
N SER A 528 -8.00 1.73 6.63
CA SER A 528 -9.29 1.03 6.49
C SER A 528 -9.45 0.24 5.18
N VAL A 529 -8.55 0.48 4.23
CA VAL A 529 -8.52 -0.19 2.93
C VAL A 529 -7.94 -1.61 3.03
N ASP A 530 -7.21 -1.90 4.11
CA ASP A 530 -6.65 -3.23 4.38
C ASP A 530 -7.77 -4.20 4.82
N VAL A 531 -7.90 -5.32 4.10
CA VAL A 531 -8.98 -6.29 4.30
C VAL A 531 -8.46 -7.45 5.17
N PRO A 532 -9.14 -7.83 6.26
CA PRO A 532 -8.72 -8.96 7.10
C PRO A 532 -8.56 -10.26 6.30
N GLY A 533 -7.41 -10.93 6.45
CA GLY A 533 -7.20 -12.30 5.97
C GLY A 533 -7.21 -12.49 4.44
N ARG A 534 -7.13 -11.42 3.64
CA ARG A 534 -7.01 -11.49 2.17
C ARG A 534 -6.08 -10.41 1.65
N ALA A 535 -5.32 -10.73 0.61
CA ALA A 535 -4.62 -9.69 -0.17
C ALA A 535 -5.65 -8.67 -0.67
N ALA A 536 -5.51 -7.41 -0.25
CA ALA A 536 -6.40 -6.34 -0.67
C ALA A 536 -6.42 -6.27 -2.22
N PRO A 537 -7.61 -6.17 -2.85
CA PRO A 537 -7.71 -5.92 -4.29
C PRO A 537 -6.78 -4.79 -4.71
N ARG A 538 -6.07 -4.93 -5.83
CA ARG A 538 -5.10 -3.90 -6.26
C ARG A 538 -5.70 -2.49 -6.44
N ARG A 539 -7.00 -2.37 -6.76
CA ARG A 539 -7.70 -1.07 -6.77
C ARG A 539 -7.69 -0.40 -5.40
N LEU A 540 -7.85 -1.19 -4.33
CA LEU A 540 -7.82 -0.74 -2.95
C LEU A 540 -6.39 -0.34 -2.59
N VAL A 541 -5.39 -1.16 -2.91
CA VAL A 541 -3.97 -0.80 -2.73
C VAL A 541 -3.59 0.50 -3.47
N ARG A 542 -4.02 0.68 -4.73
CA ARG A 542 -3.81 1.94 -5.47
C ARG A 542 -4.51 3.12 -4.82
N ARG A 543 -5.72 2.91 -4.28
CA ARG A 543 -6.43 3.94 -3.51
C ARG A 543 -5.67 4.32 -2.24
N LYS A 544 -5.14 3.34 -1.49
CA LYS A 544 -4.31 3.58 -0.31
C LYS A 544 -3.06 4.39 -0.66
N VAL A 545 -2.34 4.00 -1.72
CA VAL A 545 -1.20 4.75 -2.25
C VAL A 545 -1.59 6.20 -2.56
N ALA A 546 -2.64 6.42 -3.34
CA ALA A 546 -3.07 7.76 -3.72
C ALA A 546 -3.44 8.64 -2.51
N ILE A 547 -4.11 8.06 -1.51
CA ILE A 547 -4.44 8.74 -0.25
C ILE A 547 -3.17 9.15 0.49
N LEU A 548 -2.17 8.25 0.57
CA LEU A 548 -0.93 8.49 1.31
C LEU A 548 0.03 9.44 0.59
N GLU A 549 0.07 9.43 -0.75
CA GLU A 549 0.78 10.44 -1.54
C GLU A 549 0.18 11.83 -1.33
N GLU A 550 -1.14 11.93 -1.37
CA GLU A 550 -1.84 13.19 -1.12
C GLU A 550 -1.60 13.68 0.31
N ALA A 551 -1.67 12.77 1.30
CA ALA A 551 -1.31 13.09 2.68
C ALA A 551 0.14 13.59 2.78
N ALA A 552 1.11 12.93 2.14
CA ALA A 552 2.52 13.33 2.20
C ALA A 552 2.78 14.68 1.53
N ARG A 553 2.04 14.99 0.47
CA ARG A 553 2.07 16.28 -0.22
C ARG A 553 1.48 17.40 0.64
N ARG A 554 0.35 17.14 1.32
CA ARG A 554 -0.33 18.12 2.17
C ARG A 554 0.36 18.30 3.53
N TYR A 555 1.00 17.26 4.05
CA TYR A 555 1.68 17.23 5.35
C TYR A 555 3.15 16.81 5.22
N PRO A 556 3.99 17.57 4.49
CA PRO A 556 5.37 17.18 4.20
C PRO A 556 6.29 17.13 5.42
N GLN A 557 5.85 17.66 6.56
CA GLN A 557 6.56 17.67 7.84
C GLN A 557 5.97 16.67 8.86
N ASP A 558 4.99 15.84 8.48
CA ASP A 558 4.41 14.82 9.37
C ASP A 558 5.14 13.48 9.21
N PRO A 559 5.87 13.00 10.24
CA PRO A 559 6.63 11.75 10.15
C PRO A 559 5.74 10.51 9.99
N GLU A 560 4.54 10.50 10.58
CA GLU A 560 3.65 9.33 10.51
C GLU A 560 3.11 9.13 9.09
N VAL A 561 2.84 10.22 8.39
CA VAL A 561 2.39 10.19 6.99
C VAL A 561 3.47 9.60 6.08
N TRP A 562 4.72 10.07 6.21
CA TRP A 562 5.84 9.52 5.46
C TRP A 562 6.12 8.06 5.80
N TYR A 563 5.96 7.68 7.06
CA TYR A 563 6.09 6.28 7.47
C TYR A 563 5.05 5.41 6.77
N GLN A 564 3.76 5.79 6.82
CA GLN A 564 2.70 5.01 6.16
C GLN A 564 2.90 4.92 4.65
N LEU A 565 3.40 5.99 4.02
CA LEU A 565 3.79 5.95 2.61
C LEU A 565 4.94 4.95 2.37
N GLY A 566 5.95 4.95 3.23
CA GLY A 566 7.05 3.97 3.20
C GLY A 566 6.56 2.53 3.34
N GLU A 567 5.64 2.25 4.27
CA GLU A 567 5.04 0.92 4.47
C GLU A 567 4.36 0.41 3.20
N VAL A 568 3.51 1.24 2.58
CA VAL A 568 2.80 0.83 1.36
C VAL A 568 3.74 0.70 0.16
N GLN A 569 4.78 1.54 0.06
CA GLN A 569 5.80 1.42 -0.98
C GLN A 569 6.62 0.14 -0.81
N PHE A 570 6.96 -0.24 0.42
CA PHE A 570 7.71 -1.46 0.72
C PHE A 570 6.88 -2.72 0.41
N HIS A 571 5.66 -2.80 0.92
CA HIS A 571 4.81 -4.00 0.81
C HIS A 571 4.05 -4.12 -0.52
N ALA A 572 3.78 -3.00 -1.18
CA ALA A 572 2.94 -2.92 -2.37
C ALA A 572 3.53 -2.04 -3.49
N GLY A 573 4.85 -1.83 -3.49
CA GLY A 573 5.54 -1.06 -4.53
C GLY A 573 5.31 -1.60 -5.94
N ASP A 574 5.06 -2.90 -6.09
CA ASP A 574 4.71 -3.52 -7.38
C ASP A 574 3.38 -3.04 -7.97
N VAL A 575 2.46 -2.59 -7.12
CA VAL A 575 1.14 -2.07 -7.51
C VAL A 575 1.20 -0.58 -7.84
N GLY A 576 1.98 0.17 -7.05
CA GLY A 576 2.17 1.62 -7.18
C GLY A 576 3.26 2.04 -8.17
N GLY A 577 4.13 1.11 -8.59
CA GLY A 577 5.28 1.41 -9.43
C GLY A 577 6.49 1.96 -8.68
N TYR A 578 6.55 1.74 -7.36
CA TYR A 578 7.66 2.18 -6.50
C TYR A 578 8.70 1.09 -6.33
N THR A 579 9.91 1.54 -6.04
CA THR A 579 11.08 0.74 -5.70
C THR A 579 11.31 0.77 -4.19
N TRP A 580 12.14 -0.12 -3.66
CA TRP A 580 12.62 0.02 -2.29
C TRP A 580 13.50 1.24 -2.07
N SER A 581 14.10 1.81 -3.12
CA SER A 581 14.77 3.09 -2.98
C SER A 581 13.77 4.19 -2.61
N ASP A 582 12.57 4.16 -3.22
CA ASP A 582 11.49 5.09 -2.88
C ASP A 582 11.00 4.85 -1.45
N ALA A 583 10.75 3.59 -1.08
CA ALA A 583 10.34 3.21 0.28
C ALA A 583 11.37 3.65 1.33
N ARG A 584 12.67 3.38 1.08
CA ARG A 584 13.77 3.79 1.95
C ARG A 584 13.87 5.30 2.06
N ALA A 585 13.66 6.04 0.97
CA ALA A 585 13.63 7.50 1.02
C ALA A 585 12.47 8.04 1.87
N ALA A 586 11.29 7.40 1.83
CA ALA A 586 10.17 7.74 2.70
C ALA A 586 10.51 7.47 4.17
N PHE A 587 11.13 6.32 4.50
CA PHE A 587 11.58 6.03 5.86
C PHE A 587 12.69 6.98 6.35
N ASP A 588 13.68 7.30 5.50
CA ASP A 588 14.72 8.28 5.80
C ASP A 588 14.11 9.67 6.07
N ARG A 589 13.06 10.02 5.33
CA ARG A 589 12.29 11.26 5.56
C ARG A 589 11.60 11.23 6.93
N THR A 590 10.97 10.12 7.30
CA THR A 590 10.40 9.92 8.64
C THR A 590 11.44 10.09 9.74
N ILE A 591 12.59 9.40 9.62
CA ILE A 591 13.69 9.47 10.60
C ILE A 591 14.26 10.89 10.68
N GLY A 592 14.38 11.59 9.56
CA GLY A 592 14.84 12.98 9.52
C GLY A 592 13.87 13.96 10.20
N LEU A 593 12.56 13.70 10.11
CA LEU A 593 11.52 14.50 10.76
C LEU A 593 11.42 14.19 12.26
N ASP A 594 11.38 12.90 12.59
CA ASP A 594 11.38 12.37 13.94
C ASP A 594 12.18 11.07 14.08
N SER A 595 13.46 11.23 14.36
CA SER A 595 14.36 10.12 14.67
C SER A 595 14.01 9.30 15.92
N THR A 596 13.00 9.66 16.73
CA THR A 596 12.53 8.82 17.86
C THR A 596 11.40 7.88 17.46
N PHE A 597 10.92 7.96 16.22
CA PHE A 597 9.91 7.08 15.69
C PHE A 597 10.52 5.73 15.29
N ALA A 598 10.70 4.84 16.29
CA ALA A 598 11.41 3.57 16.14
C ALA A 598 10.93 2.67 14.98
N PRO A 599 9.62 2.56 14.67
CA PRO A 599 9.12 1.83 13.51
C PRO A 599 9.85 2.11 12.19
N ALA A 600 10.24 3.35 11.95
CA ALA A 600 10.85 3.77 10.69
C ALA A 600 12.22 3.15 10.41
N TYR A 601 12.86 2.52 11.40
CA TYR A 601 14.19 1.95 11.23
C TYR A 601 14.18 0.49 10.77
N ILE A 602 13.06 -0.23 10.86
CA ILE A 602 13.03 -1.69 10.66
C ILE A 602 13.22 -2.05 9.19
N HIS A 603 12.34 -1.60 8.30
CA HIS A 603 12.44 -1.92 6.87
C HIS A 603 13.71 -1.39 6.19
N PRO A 604 14.24 -0.19 6.52
CA PRO A 604 15.52 0.26 5.96
C PRO A 604 16.72 -0.65 6.26
N VAL A 605 16.73 -1.35 7.41
CA VAL A 605 17.76 -2.36 7.71
C VAL A 605 17.70 -3.49 6.69
N GLU A 606 16.51 -4.03 6.46
CA GLU A 606 16.29 -5.12 5.50
C GLU A 606 16.64 -4.69 4.07
N ILE A 607 16.20 -3.51 3.64
CA ILE A 607 16.51 -2.95 2.32
C ILE A 607 18.03 -2.80 2.17
N ALA A 608 18.72 -2.23 3.17
CA ALA A 608 20.16 -2.02 3.13
C ALA A 608 20.95 -3.34 3.06
N LEU A 609 20.55 -4.36 3.82
CA LEU A 609 21.21 -5.67 3.77
C LEU A 609 21.01 -6.39 2.43
N ASN A 610 19.81 -6.27 1.83
CA ASN A 610 19.55 -6.81 0.49
C ASN A 610 20.36 -6.10 -0.61
N ASP A 611 20.61 -4.80 -0.46
CA ASP A 611 21.49 -4.04 -1.37
C ASP A 611 22.98 -4.19 -1.01
N ASN A 612 23.31 -5.09 -0.06
CA ASN A 612 24.66 -5.35 0.42
C ASN A 612 25.38 -4.10 0.94
N ASP A 613 24.66 -3.27 1.69
CA ASP A 613 25.15 -2.09 2.41
C ASP A 613 25.06 -2.31 3.93
N PRO A 614 25.91 -3.17 4.52
CA PRO A 614 25.90 -3.41 5.96
C PRO A 614 26.24 -2.15 6.77
N GLY A 615 26.95 -1.19 6.16
CA GLY A 615 27.23 0.10 6.79
C GLY A 615 25.97 0.95 6.96
N ALA A 616 25.07 0.98 5.98
CA ALA A 616 23.76 1.60 6.15
C ALA A 616 22.88 0.85 7.14
N ALA A 617 22.83 -0.48 7.04
CA ALA A 617 22.08 -1.30 7.99
C ALA A 617 22.51 -1.01 9.43
N LEU A 618 23.82 -0.99 9.71
CA LEU A 618 24.36 -0.67 11.04
C LEU A 618 23.99 0.73 11.52
N ARG A 619 23.94 1.74 10.62
CA ARG A 619 23.47 3.09 10.99
C ARG A 619 22.01 3.08 11.44
N TYR A 620 21.13 2.37 10.74
CA TYR A 620 19.72 2.25 11.14
C TYR A 620 19.57 1.47 12.44
N VAL A 621 20.27 0.35 12.59
CA VAL A 621 20.28 -0.45 13.82
C VAL A 621 20.72 0.39 15.01
N ARG A 622 21.84 1.11 14.90
CA ARG A 622 22.33 2.00 15.97
C ARG A 622 21.33 3.09 16.30
N GLY A 623 20.71 3.72 15.29
CA GLY A 623 19.65 4.70 15.49
C GLY A 623 18.48 4.12 16.28
N TYR A 624 17.98 2.95 15.89
CA TYR A 624 16.91 2.24 16.59
C TYR A 624 17.26 1.94 18.07
N LEU A 625 18.47 1.44 18.32
CA LEU A 625 18.93 1.07 19.67
C LEU A 625 19.09 2.26 20.62
N THR A 626 19.17 3.50 20.11
CA THR A 626 19.11 4.70 20.97
C THR A 626 17.71 5.02 21.51
N ILE A 627 16.67 4.43 20.93
CA ILE A 627 15.26 4.75 21.19
C ILE A 627 14.60 3.66 22.01
N SER A 628 14.67 2.42 21.53
CA SER A 628 13.93 1.28 22.08
C SER A 628 14.82 0.03 22.15
N SER A 629 14.88 -0.56 23.32
CA SER A 629 15.65 -1.78 23.61
C SER A 629 14.79 -2.89 24.23
N VAL A 630 13.53 -2.58 24.56
CA VAL A 630 12.69 -3.38 25.49
C VAL A 630 11.74 -4.33 24.75
N ILE A 631 11.36 -4.04 23.50
CA ILE A 631 10.54 -4.95 22.68
C ILE A 631 11.42 -6.05 22.02
N PRO A 632 10.87 -7.22 21.63
CA PRO A 632 11.62 -8.32 21.04
C PRO A 632 12.49 -7.92 19.83
N GLU A 633 12.00 -7.00 19.01
CA GLU A 633 12.72 -6.41 17.87
C GLU A 633 14.01 -5.73 18.34
N GLY A 634 14.03 -5.13 19.53
CA GLY A 634 15.23 -4.50 20.10
C GLY A 634 16.30 -5.49 20.54
N ALA A 635 15.93 -6.68 21.01
CA ALA A 635 16.89 -7.75 21.24
C ALA A 635 17.45 -8.29 19.90
N GLY A 636 16.59 -8.47 18.89
CA GLY A 636 17.04 -8.85 17.54
C GLY A 636 17.97 -7.83 16.89
N MET A 637 17.66 -6.53 17.04
CA MET A 637 18.49 -5.43 16.54
C MET A 637 19.83 -5.33 17.29
N ARG A 638 19.90 -5.66 18.59
CA ARG A 638 21.19 -5.74 19.31
C ARG A 638 22.07 -6.85 18.74
N LEU A 639 21.54 -8.05 18.60
CA LEU A 639 22.26 -9.18 18.03
C LEU A 639 22.69 -8.90 16.58
N LEU A 640 21.83 -8.20 15.81
CA LEU A 640 22.18 -7.73 14.47
C LEU A 640 23.27 -6.65 14.48
N SER A 641 23.32 -5.78 15.49
CA SER A 641 24.36 -4.75 15.60
C SER A 641 25.75 -5.34 15.80
N GLU A 642 25.84 -6.40 16.61
CA GLU A 642 27.07 -7.15 16.85
C GLU A 642 27.50 -7.88 15.58
N LEU A 643 26.53 -8.51 14.91
CA LEU A 643 26.75 -9.19 13.63
C LEU A 643 27.30 -8.25 12.54
N LEU A 644 26.83 -7.01 12.49
CA LEU A 644 27.24 -6.01 11.50
C LEU A 644 28.50 -5.22 11.88
N ASP A 645 28.96 -5.32 13.13
CA ASP A 645 30.14 -4.61 13.64
C ASP A 645 31.22 -5.61 14.13
N PRO A 646 32.23 -5.89 13.27
CA PRO A 646 33.31 -6.83 13.61
C PRO A 646 34.12 -6.45 14.85
N GLN A 647 34.03 -5.20 15.32
CA GLN A 647 34.76 -4.73 16.50
C GLN A 647 34.02 -5.06 17.82
N LEU A 648 32.73 -5.37 17.76
CA LEU A 648 31.90 -5.62 18.93
C LEU A 648 31.85 -7.11 19.32
N MET A 649 32.18 -8.04 18.42
CA MET A 649 32.13 -9.47 18.71
C MET A 649 33.47 -10.03 19.21
N ARG A 650 33.47 -10.61 20.42
CA ARG A 650 34.50 -11.59 20.79
C ARG A 650 34.15 -12.95 20.16
N PRO A 651 35.14 -13.79 19.83
CA PRO A 651 34.86 -15.14 19.32
C PRO A 651 33.97 -15.93 20.29
N GLY A 652 32.82 -16.43 19.82
CA GLY A 652 31.89 -17.28 20.59
C GLY A 652 30.76 -16.57 21.35
N ASP A 653 30.71 -15.23 21.34
CA ASP A 653 29.62 -14.48 22.01
C ASP A 653 28.31 -14.60 21.21
N PHE A 654 28.37 -14.48 19.88
CA PHE A 654 27.21 -14.58 18.99
C PHE A 654 26.48 -15.92 19.10
N GLU A 655 27.20 -17.04 19.08
CA GLU A 655 26.58 -18.37 19.19
C GLU A 655 25.84 -18.54 20.50
N ARG A 656 26.39 -18.03 21.61
CA ARG A 656 25.77 -18.08 22.94
C ARG A 656 24.52 -17.21 23.02
N GLU A 657 24.56 -16.00 22.45
CA GLU A 657 23.38 -15.14 22.37
C GLU A 657 22.30 -15.78 21.49
N LEU A 658 22.69 -16.35 20.35
CA LEU A 658 21.80 -17.04 19.43
C LEU A 658 21.14 -18.28 20.10
N GLU A 659 21.88 -19.03 20.92
CA GLU A 659 21.36 -20.17 21.71
C GLU A 659 20.30 -19.75 22.72
N THR A 660 20.46 -18.58 23.35
CA THR A 660 19.55 -18.10 24.41
C THR A 660 18.42 -17.22 23.89
N ALA A 661 18.48 -16.79 22.62
CA ALA A 661 17.46 -15.94 21.99
C ALA A 661 16.07 -16.60 21.96
N SER A 662 15.03 -15.78 22.17
CA SER A 662 13.64 -16.21 22.09
C SER A 662 13.20 -16.44 20.63
N PRO A 663 12.14 -17.23 20.36
CA PRO A 663 11.63 -17.44 19.01
C PRO A 663 11.28 -16.15 18.26
N SER A 664 10.75 -15.13 18.95
CA SER A 664 10.43 -13.83 18.34
C SER A 664 11.68 -13.02 17.96
N VAL A 665 12.74 -13.08 18.77
CA VAL A 665 14.04 -12.47 18.43
C VAL A 665 14.64 -13.13 17.20
N LEU A 666 14.62 -14.47 17.16
CA LEU A 666 15.12 -15.25 16.04
C LEU A 666 14.33 -14.98 14.76
N TYR A 667 13.01 -14.83 14.84
CA TYR A 667 12.16 -14.45 13.71
C TYR A 667 12.66 -13.15 13.06
N HIS A 668 12.74 -12.06 13.82
CA HIS A 668 13.15 -10.76 13.28
C HIS A 668 14.57 -10.79 12.70
N LEU A 669 15.51 -11.43 13.39
CA LEU A 669 16.87 -11.56 12.91
C LEU A 669 16.94 -12.38 11.61
N ALA A 670 16.29 -13.55 11.56
CA ALA A 670 16.36 -14.45 10.41
C ALA A 670 15.80 -13.81 9.14
N PHE A 671 14.73 -13.02 9.25
CA PHE A 671 14.20 -12.28 8.12
C PHE A 671 15.13 -11.14 7.68
N ALA A 672 15.73 -10.39 8.61
CA ALA A 672 16.63 -9.28 8.27
C ALA A 672 17.88 -9.74 7.48
N VAL A 673 18.49 -10.87 7.86
CA VAL A 673 19.77 -11.33 7.30
C VAL A 673 19.65 -12.32 6.14
N ARG A 674 18.45 -12.71 5.74
CA ARG A 674 18.21 -13.82 4.80
C ARG A 674 18.92 -13.71 3.44
N SER A 675 19.13 -12.47 2.97
CA SER A 675 19.76 -12.17 1.66
C SER A 675 21.10 -11.45 1.82
N TRP A 676 21.66 -11.42 3.04
CA TRP A 676 22.91 -10.73 3.30
C TRP A 676 24.08 -11.68 2.96
N PRO A 677 25.00 -11.32 2.06
CA PRO A 677 26.09 -12.20 1.65
C PRO A 677 27.27 -12.15 2.64
N ASP A 678 27.02 -12.46 3.92
CA ASP A 678 28.05 -12.53 4.96
C ASP A 678 29.12 -13.59 4.62
N ALA A 679 30.38 -13.25 4.89
CA ALA A 679 31.52 -14.12 4.63
C ALA A 679 31.57 -15.31 5.59
N GLU A 680 31.00 -15.22 6.78
CA GLU A 680 30.95 -16.33 7.74
C GLU A 680 29.63 -17.12 7.67
N GLU A 681 28.76 -16.75 6.73
CA GLU A 681 27.47 -17.41 6.47
C GLU A 681 26.57 -17.53 7.70
N ARG A 682 26.66 -16.58 8.62
CA ARG A 682 25.94 -16.61 9.90
C ARG A 682 24.42 -16.67 9.74
N GLN A 683 23.88 -16.15 8.65
CA GLN A 683 22.47 -16.30 8.27
C GLN A 683 22.01 -17.77 8.16
N ILE A 684 22.89 -18.70 7.77
CA ILE A 684 22.58 -20.15 7.77
C ILE A 684 22.41 -20.64 9.21
N GLN A 685 23.28 -20.21 10.12
CA GLN A 685 23.21 -20.56 11.55
C GLN A 685 21.92 -20.03 12.17
N VAL A 686 21.56 -18.77 11.89
CA VAL A 686 20.30 -18.16 12.32
C VAL A 686 19.09 -18.94 11.80
N ALA A 687 19.09 -19.32 10.52
CA ALA A 687 18.01 -20.11 9.91
C ALA A 687 17.86 -21.51 10.54
N HIS A 688 18.97 -22.19 10.86
CA HIS A 688 18.90 -23.45 11.61
C HIS A 688 18.38 -23.26 13.03
N ARG A 689 18.81 -22.19 13.71
CA ARG A 689 18.42 -21.91 15.10
C ARG A 689 16.92 -21.66 15.24
N ILE A 690 16.32 -20.89 14.33
CA ILE A 690 14.87 -20.61 14.38
C ILE A 690 14.03 -21.87 14.14
N ILE A 691 14.46 -22.77 13.24
CA ILE A 691 13.82 -24.07 13.03
C ILE A 691 13.85 -24.90 14.32
N ALA A 692 15.02 -24.97 14.97
CA ALA A 692 15.16 -25.70 16.23
C ALA A 692 14.31 -25.08 17.37
N ALA A 693 14.25 -23.75 17.47
CA ALA A 693 13.39 -23.04 18.41
C ALA A 693 11.90 -23.35 18.19
N ALA A 694 11.43 -23.28 16.94
CA ALA A 694 10.03 -23.50 16.59
C ALA A 694 9.58 -24.94 16.84
N GLN A 695 10.49 -25.92 16.74
CA GLN A 695 10.20 -27.31 17.11
C GLN A 695 10.01 -27.48 18.63
N ALA A 696 10.72 -26.69 19.44
CA ALA A 696 10.63 -26.75 20.89
C ALA A 696 9.45 -25.93 21.45
N HIS A 697 9.16 -24.75 20.87
CA HIS A 697 8.16 -23.80 21.35
C HIS A 697 7.52 -23.03 20.17
N PRO A 698 6.33 -23.41 19.67
CA PRO A 698 5.62 -22.66 18.61
C PRO A 698 5.27 -21.23 19.04
N LEU A 699 5.21 -20.28 18.11
CA LEU A 699 4.83 -18.89 18.41
C LEU A 699 3.31 -18.78 18.64
N GLY A 700 2.87 -19.11 19.86
CA GLY A 700 1.53 -18.81 20.37
C GLY A 700 0.46 -19.86 20.09
N ALA A 701 -0.62 -19.82 20.89
CA ALA A 701 -1.71 -20.81 20.93
C ALA A 701 -2.68 -20.79 19.71
N GLY A 702 -2.29 -20.18 18.58
CA GLY A 702 -3.17 -19.96 17.43
C GLY A 702 -2.52 -20.03 16.04
N ALA A 703 -1.19 -20.10 15.93
CA ALA A 703 -0.52 -20.35 14.66
C ALA A 703 -0.58 -21.86 14.36
N ASP A 704 -0.97 -22.24 13.13
CA ASP A 704 -0.85 -23.63 12.70
C ASP A 704 0.64 -24.02 12.71
N ALA A 705 1.06 -24.84 13.66
CA ALA A 705 2.44 -25.29 13.78
C ALA A 705 2.96 -25.95 12.48
N ALA A 706 2.08 -26.48 11.62
CA ALA A 706 2.47 -26.95 10.29
C ALA A 706 2.79 -25.83 9.31
N PHE A 707 2.12 -24.68 9.41
CA PHE A 707 2.44 -23.47 8.65
C PHE A 707 3.81 -22.91 9.04
N GLU A 708 4.08 -22.73 10.33
CA GLU A 708 5.37 -22.20 10.81
C GLU A 708 6.55 -23.07 10.39
N ARG A 709 6.42 -24.40 10.51
CA ARG A 709 7.45 -25.34 10.05
C ARG A 709 7.75 -25.17 8.56
N ARG A 710 6.72 -25.03 7.73
CA ARG A 710 6.90 -24.84 6.28
C ARG A 710 7.54 -23.49 5.96
N LEU A 711 7.17 -22.43 6.67
CA LEU A 711 7.76 -21.10 6.52
C LEU A 711 9.27 -21.12 6.81
N TYR A 712 9.69 -21.70 7.94
CA TYR A 712 11.10 -21.72 8.31
C TYR A 712 11.94 -22.68 7.46
N GLN A 713 11.37 -23.78 6.99
CA GLN A 713 12.01 -24.65 5.99
C GLN A 713 12.24 -23.92 4.66
N ALA A 714 11.26 -23.16 4.20
CA ALA A 714 11.40 -22.37 2.99
C ALA A 714 12.44 -21.24 3.16
N LEU A 715 12.48 -20.60 4.33
CA LEU A 715 13.53 -19.63 4.68
C LEU A 715 14.93 -20.26 4.59
N LEU A 716 15.14 -21.42 5.23
CA LEU A 716 16.43 -22.12 5.17
C LEU A 716 16.81 -22.47 3.73
N ALA A 717 15.87 -23.02 2.93
CA ALA A 717 16.13 -23.32 1.53
C ALA A 717 16.57 -22.09 0.73
N ASN A 718 15.91 -20.94 0.93
CA ASN A 718 16.26 -19.69 0.27
C ASN A 718 17.64 -19.17 0.69
N VAL A 719 17.96 -19.21 1.98
CA VAL A 719 19.29 -18.81 2.48
C VAL A 719 20.39 -19.69 1.89
N LEU A 720 20.16 -21.01 1.84
CA LEU A 720 21.12 -21.95 1.24
C LEU A 720 21.31 -21.71 -0.25
N ILE A 721 20.24 -21.44 -1.01
CA ILE A 721 20.32 -21.08 -2.43
C ILE A 721 21.07 -19.77 -2.63
N HIS A 722 20.75 -18.76 -1.82
CA HIS A 722 21.41 -17.46 -1.84
C HIS A 722 22.92 -17.61 -1.60
N ARG A 723 23.33 -18.57 -0.76
CA ARG A 723 24.74 -18.91 -0.49
C ARG A 723 25.38 -19.94 -1.41
N GLY A 724 24.61 -20.49 -2.34
CA GLY A 724 25.11 -21.45 -3.32
C GLY A 724 25.31 -22.86 -2.77
N HIS A 725 24.75 -23.18 -1.60
CA HIS A 725 24.71 -24.54 -1.00
C HIS A 725 23.57 -25.37 -1.60
N LEU A 726 23.64 -25.55 -2.92
CA LEU A 726 22.56 -26.11 -3.73
C LEU A 726 22.23 -27.56 -3.36
N ARG A 727 23.23 -28.37 -2.98
CA ARG A 727 22.99 -29.76 -2.53
C ARG A 727 22.19 -29.81 -1.23
N GLN A 728 22.56 -29.00 -0.25
CA GLN A 728 21.86 -28.94 1.03
C GLN A 728 20.45 -28.37 0.83
N ALA A 729 20.31 -27.31 0.04
CA ALA A 729 19.00 -26.75 -0.32
C ALA A 729 18.10 -27.78 -1.00
N SER A 730 18.64 -28.57 -1.93
CA SER A 730 17.89 -29.64 -2.60
C SER A 730 17.42 -30.70 -1.60
N GLY A 731 18.23 -31.02 -0.59
CA GLY A 731 17.83 -31.91 0.52
C GLY A 731 16.67 -31.37 1.34
N VAL A 732 16.64 -30.05 1.61
CA VAL A 732 15.52 -29.40 2.32
C VAL A 732 14.23 -29.45 1.49
N VAL A 733 14.33 -29.34 0.16
CA VAL A 733 13.18 -29.29 -0.76
C VAL A 733 12.72 -30.68 -1.25
N ALA A 734 13.51 -31.73 -1.04
CA ALA A 734 13.36 -33.06 -1.65
C ALA A 734 11.99 -33.74 -1.48
N ASN A 735 11.16 -33.29 -0.53
CA ASN A 735 9.81 -33.82 -0.26
C ASN A 735 8.71 -32.75 -0.29
N SER A 736 9.06 -31.51 -0.66
CA SER A 736 8.18 -30.33 -0.58
C SER A 736 8.31 -29.51 -1.87
N PHE A 737 8.00 -30.14 -3.00
CA PHE A 737 8.13 -29.56 -4.34
C PHE A 737 7.24 -28.34 -4.58
N GLU A 738 6.29 -28.10 -3.69
CA GLU A 738 5.41 -26.94 -3.67
C GLU A 738 6.10 -25.63 -3.25
N MET A 739 7.32 -25.71 -2.70
CA MET A 739 8.08 -24.54 -2.26
C MET A 739 8.66 -23.74 -3.44
N PRO A 740 8.67 -22.39 -3.40
CA PRO A 740 9.20 -21.55 -4.47
C PRO A 740 10.68 -21.85 -4.83
N SER A 741 11.45 -22.28 -3.82
CA SER A 741 12.86 -22.66 -3.89
C SER A 741 13.11 -23.85 -4.83
N PHE A 742 12.11 -24.72 -5.05
CA PHE A 742 12.21 -25.85 -5.98
C PHE A 742 12.52 -25.39 -7.41
N MET A 743 11.73 -24.43 -7.92
CA MET A 743 11.91 -23.94 -9.29
C MET A 743 13.20 -23.15 -9.47
N GLU A 744 13.70 -22.53 -8.41
CA GLU A 744 14.99 -21.85 -8.44
C GLU A 744 16.15 -22.84 -8.56
N LEU A 745 16.16 -23.90 -7.74
CA LEU A 745 17.12 -24.99 -7.84
C LEU A 745 17.06 -25.70 -9.19
N ALA A 746 15.86 -25.92 -9.72
CA ALA A 746 15.66 -26.52 -11.05
C ALA A 746 16.29 -25.68 -12.17
N ARG A 747 16.17 -24.34 -12.12
CA ARG A 747 16.74 -23.43 -13.12
C ARG A 747 18.26 -23.35 -13.06
N ILE A 748 18.84 -23.45 -11.86
CA ILE A 748 20.29 -23.46 -11.66
C ILE A 748 20.87 -24.86 -12.01
N GLY A 749 20.02 -25.86 -12.22
CA GLY A 749 20.44 -27.23 -12.57
C GLY A 749 20.82 -28.09 -11.37
N ALA A 750 20.42 -27.69 -10.17
CA ALA A 750 20.65 -28.45 -8.93
C ALA A 750 19.71 -29.65 -8.77
N ILE A 751 18.59 -29.67 -9.51
CA ILE A 751 17.62 -30.76 -9.51
C ILE A 751 17.69 -31.48 -10.87
N PRO A 752 17.74 -32.82 -10.91
CA PRO A 752 17.75 -33.57 -12.16
C PRO A 752 16.59 -33.21 -13.08
N PRO A 753 16.83 -32.99 -14.40
CA PRO A 753 15.79 -32.63 -15.35
C PRO A 753 14.57 -33.56 -15.36
N GLU A 754 14.78 -34.86 -15.16
CA GLU A 754 13.73 -35.89 -15.11
C GLU A 754 12.79 -35.71 -13.90
N THR A 755 13.37 -35.37 -12.74
CA THR A 755 12.61 -35.06 -11.53
C THR A 755 11.78 -33.79 -11.75
N VAL A 756 12.37 -32.75 -12.34
CA VAL A 756 11.65 -31.52 -12.66
C VAL A 756 10.51 -31.79 -13.65
N ALA A 757 10.76 -32.59 -14.69
CA ALA A 757 9.75 -32.98 -15.67
C ALA A 757 8.55 -33.68 -15.01
N THR A 758 8.84 -34.61 -14.09
CA THR A 758 7.83 -35.38 -13.36
C THR A 758 6.94 -34.47 -12.50
N VAL A 759 7.54 -33.59 -11.71
CA VAL A 759 6.80 -32.64 -10.85
C VAL A 759 5.98 -31.66 -11.71
N LEU A 760 6.58 -31.09 -12.76
CA LEU A 760 5.88 -30.13 -13.61
C LEU A 760 4.78 -30.76 -14.46
N ALA A 761 4.92 -32.03 -14.85
CA ALA A 761 3.83 -32.78 -15.49
C ALA A 761 2.62 -32.92 -14.56
N GLN A 762 2.85 -33.13 -13.26
CA GLN A 762 1.78 -33.11 -12.26
C GLN A 762 1.15 -31.71 -12.18
N TRP A 763 1.94 -30.63 -12.14
CA TRP A 763 1.42 -29.26 -12.12
C TRP A 763 0.62 -28.89 -13.38
N VAL A 764 0.96 -29.47 -14.54
CA VAL A 764 0.18 -29.31 -15.79
C VAL A 764 -1.18 -29.98 -15.69
N GLN A 765 -1.36 -31.02 -14.88
CA GLN A 765 -2.67 -31.66 -14.68
C GLN A 765 -3.43 -31.04 -13.51
N HIS A 766 -2.75 -30.90 -12.37
CA HIS A 766 -3.26 -30.42 -11.11
C HIS A 766 -2.27 -29.40 -10.54
N PRO A 767 -2.47 -28.10 -10.79
CA PRO A 767 -1.60 -27.08 -10.24
C PRO A 767 -1.66 -27.02 -8.70
N GLY A 768 -2.65 -27.67 -8.06
CA GLY A 768 -2.84 -27.71 -6.61
C GLY A 768 -3.47 -26.41 -6.06
N GLY A 769 -4.05 -26.48 -4.87
CA GLY A 769 -4.67 -25.34 -4.19
C GLY A 769 -4.59 -25.46 -2.67
N GLN A 770 -4.25 -24.31 -2.04
CA GLN A 770 -4.12 -24.03 -0.60
C GLN A 770 -2.80 -24.47 0.02
N ASP A 771 -1.78 -23.58 -0.06
CA ASP A 771 -0.71 -23.30 0.93
C ASP A 771 0.59 -22.80 0.23
N LEU A 772 1.37 -21.82 0.70
CA LEU A 772 1.31 -20.92 1.85
C LEU A 772 1.03 -19.47 1.40
N LEU A 773 0.47 -18.71 2.34
CA LEU A 773 0.19 -17.27 2.31
C LEU A 773 1.26 -16.40 1.62
N TYR A 774 0.79 -15.37 0.91
CA TYR A 774 1.59 -14.30 0.35
C TYR A 774 2.37 -13.59 1.47
N PHE A 775 3.67 -13.84 1.52
CA PHE A 775 4.65 -12.88 2.02
C PHE A 775 5.41 -12.35 0.80
N PRO A 776 5.92 -11.10 0.80
CA PRO A 776 6.56 -10.48 -0.37
C PRO A 776 7.73 -11.27 -1.00
N TRP A 777 8.15 -12.38 -0.38
CA TRP A 777 9.30 -13.23 -0.70
C TRP A 777 8.95 -14.72 -0.83
N PHE A 778 7.72 -15.10 -0.47
CA PHE A 778 7.22 -16.48 -0.52
C PHE A 778 5.98 -16.50 -1.39
N ALA A 779 6.16 -16.90 -2.63
CA ALA A 779 5.11 -16.85 -3.62
C ALA A 779 4.79 -18.25 -4.13
N THR A 780 3.75 -18.86 -3.57
CA THR A 780 3.15 -20.10 -4.08
C THR A 780 1.74 -19.80 -4.60
N GLY A 781 1.30 -20.55 -5.61
CA GLY A 781 -0.05 -20.38 -6.16
C GLY A 781 -0.18 -20.83 -7.61
N HIS A 782 -1.43 -20.90 -8.09
CA HIS A 782 -1.77 -21.34 -9.44
C HIS A 782 -1.04 -20.53 -10.52
N CYS A 783 -0.97 -19.21 -10.32
CA CYS A 783 -0.30 -18.31 -11.24
C CYS A 783 1.19 -18.66 -11.44
N TYR A 784 1.95 -18.80 -10.35
CA TYR A 784 3.37 -19.14 -10.39
C TYR A 784 3.63 -20.53 -10.94
N ARG A 785 2.89 -21.55 -10.46
CA ARG A 785 3.07 -22.93 -10.93
C ARG A 785 2.77 -23.05 -12.42
N THR A 786 1.76 -22.34 -12.92
CA THR A 786 1.44 -22.28 -14.35
C THR A 786 2.53 -21.59 -15.15
N LEU A 787 3.04 -20.43 -14.68
CA LEU A 787 4.12 -19.71 -15.33
C LEU A 787 5.41 -20.56 -15.39
N ASP A 788 5.81 -21.15 -14.27
CA ASP A 788 7.02 -21.95 -14.13
C ASP A 788 6.96 -23.22 -15.00
N ALA A 789 5.84 -23.94 -14.96
CA ALA A 789 5.62 -25.07 -15.85
C ALA A 789 5.69 -24.65 -17.32
N ALA A 790 4.98 -23.57 -17.70
CA ALA A 790 4.94 -23.10 -19.08
C ALA A 790 6.34 -22.73 -19.61
N LEU A 791 7.13 -21.97 -18.84
CA LEU A 791 8.47 -21.57 -19.25
C LEU A 791 9.43 -22.77 -19.35
N TRP A 792 9.33 -23.74 -18.43
CA TRP A 792 10.17 -24.92 -18.46
C TRP A 792 9.89 -25.78 -19.70
N TRP A 793 8.62 -26.04 -20.03
CA TRP A 793 8.27 -26.80 -21.24
C TRP A 793 8.60 -26.02 -22.52
N ALA A 794 8.51 -24.68 -22.49
CA ALA A 794 8.94 -23.83 -23.61
C ALA A 794 10.43 -23.94 -23.89
N SER A 795 11.27 -23.98 -22.84
CA SER A 795 12.73 -24.15 -22.99
C SER A 795 13.12 -25.46 -23.70
N ARG A 796 12.26 -26.48 -23.62
CA ARG A 796 12.41 -27.80 -24.27
C ARG A 796 11.70 -27.91 -25.62
N ARG A 797 11.04 -26.84 -26.07
CA ARG A 797 10.21 -26.82 -27.28
C ARG A 797 9.11 -27.89 -27.30
N ASP A 798 8.61 -28.31 -26.14
CA ASP A 798 7.50 -29.27 -26.04
C ASP A 798 6.16 -28.55 -26.27
N THR A 799 5.84 -28.39 -27.55
CA THR A 799 4.59 -27.74 -27.97
C THR A 799 3.35 -28.56 -27.61
N ALA A 800 3.44 -29.88 -27.50
CA ALA A 800 2.31 -30.75 -27.19
C ALA A 800 1.86 -30.59 -25.73
N THR A 801 2.81 -30.54 -24.79
CA THR A 801 2.53 -30.28 -23.39
C THR A 801 1.97 -28.87 -23.17
N LEU A 802 2.54 -27.88 -23.84
CA LEU A 802 2.05 -26.49 -23.78
C LEU A 802 0.63 -26.34 -24.34
N GLN A 803 0.28 -27.06 -25.41
CA GLN A 803 -1.10 -27.08 -25.93
C GLN A 803 -2.09 -27.72 -24.95
N ARG A 804 -1.67 -28.75 -24.19
CA ARG A 804 -2.50 -29.31 -23.11
C ARG A 804 -2.70 -28.28 -21.99
N LEU A 805 -1.63 -27.58 -21.61
CA LEU A 805 -1.68 -26.52 -20.60
C LEU A 805 -2.62 -25.37 -21.02
N VAL A 806 -2.52 -24.89 -22.27
CA VAL A 806 -3.44 -23.88 -22.82
C VAL A 806 -4.89 -24.34 -22.73
N ARG A 807 -5.19 -25.56 -23.18
CA ARG A 807 -6.55 -26.13 -23.15
C ARG A 807 -7.10 -26.23 -21.72
N ARG A 808 -6.26 -26.65 -20.77
CA ARG A 808 -6.64 -26.69 -19.35
C ARG A 808 -6.97 -25.30 -18.83
N GLU A 809 -6.09 -24.33 -19.02
CA GLU A 809 -6.31 -22.97 -18.52
C GLU A 809 -7.55 -22.33 -19.14
N ASP A 810 -7.78 -22.55 -20.43
CA ASP A 810 -8.99 -22.10 -21.12
C ASP A 810 -10.26 -22.77 -20.59
N SER A 811 -10.18 -24.07 -20.26
CA SER A 811 -11.30 -24.78 -19.64
C SER A 811 -11.57 -24.27 -18.23
N ALA A 812 -10.52 -24.12 -17.42
CA ALA A 812 -10.62 -23.59 -16.07
C ALA A 812 -11.19 -22.17 -16.07
N ALA A 813 -10.72 -21.30 -16.97
CA ALA A 813 -11.19 -19.91 -17.09
C ALA A 813 -12.69 -19.82 -17.42
N ARG A 814 -13.24 -20.79 -18.15
CA ARG A 814 -14.68 -20.88 -18.43
C ARG A 814 -15.52 -21.34 -17.23
N THR A 815 -14.91 -22.02 -16.27
CA THR A 815 -15.61 -22.63 -15.11
C THR A 815 -15.41 -21.88 -13.79
N VAL A 816 -14.47 -20.94 -13.74
CA VAL A 816 -14.09 -20.25 -12.50
C VAL A 816 -15.13 -19.20 -12.10
N ASN A 817 -15.66 -19.33 -10.89
CA ASN A 817 -16.56 -18.35 -10.27
C ASN A 817 -15.76 -17.17 -9.67
N ARG A 818 -16.40 -16.02 -9.50
CA ARG A 818 -15.85 -14.73 -9.03
C ARG A 818 -15.24 -14.76 -7.64
N LEU A 819 -15.65 -15.71 -6.79
CA LEU A 819 -15.17 -15.88 -5.42
C LEU A 819 -13.75 -16.48 -5.33
N VAL A 820 -13.15 -16.91 -6.45
CA VAL A 820 -11.78 -17.43 -6.47
C VAL A 820 -10.78 -16.27 -6.33
N PRO A 821 -9.89 -16.30 -5.31
CA PRO A 821 -8.85 -15.28 -5.12
C PRO A 821 -7.96 -15.13 -6.36
N LEU A 822 -7.45 -13.92 -6.62
CA LEU A 822 -6.65 -13.60 -7.83
C LEU A 822 -5.49 -14.58 -8.07
N TYR A 823 -4.78 -14.99 -7.02
CA TYR A 823 -3.64 -15.92 -7.11
C TYR A 823 -4.02 -17.36 -7.53
N ALA A 824 -5.31 -17.72 -7.42
CA ALA A 824 -5.86 -19.02 -7.78
C ALA A 824 -6.62 -18.99 -9.12
N ARG A 825 -6.68 -17.83 -9.80
CA ARG A 825 -7.35 -17.72 -11.10
C ARG A 825 -6.47 -18.28 -12.22
N PRO A 826 -7.08 -18.95 -13.21
CA PRO A 826 -6.37 -19.44 -14.39
C PRO A 826 -5.84 -18.30 -15.25
N VAL A 827 -4.68 -18.53 -15.86
CA VAL A 827 -3.92 -17.54 -16.64
C VAL A 827 -3.56 -18.13 -18.01
N PRO A 828 -4.51 -18.24 -18.95
CA PRO A 828 -4.27 -18.88 -20.26
C PRO A 828 -3.15 -18.20 -21.06
N GLU A 829 -2.97 -16.89 -20.88
CA GLU A 829 -1.96 -16.11 -21.61
C GLU A 829 -0.53 -16.56 -21.33
N PHE A 830 -0.20 -17.05 -20.14
CA PHE A 830 1.13 -17.57 -19.86
C PHE A 830 1.46 -18.80 -20.69
N ALA A 831 0.50 -19.73 -20.78
CA ALA A 831 0.67 -20.93 -21.59
C ALA A 831 0.76 -20.60 -23.10
N ARG A 832 0.00 -19.60 -23.56
CA ARG A 832 0.05 -19.11 -24.96
C ARG A 832 1.37 -18.41 -25.29
N ALA A 833 1.85 -17.54 -24.39
CA ALA A 833 3.12 -16.85 -24.54
C ALA A 833 4.29 -17.86 -24.56
N ALA A 834 4.27 -18.84 -23.65
CA ALA A 834 5.23 -19.94 -23.63
C ALA A 834 5.18 -20.81 -24.90
N LEU A 835 3.98 -21.09 -25.44
CA LEU A 835 3.83 -21.81 -26.70
C LEU A 835 4.42 -21.04 -27.89
N ALA A 836 4.29 -19.71 -27.91
CA ALA A 836 4.97 -18.86 -28.91
C ALA A 836 6.50 -18.97 -28.78
N LEU A 837 7.03 -18.92 -27.55
CA LEU A 837 8.46 -19.15 -27.30
C LEU A 837 8.93 -20.52 -27.79
N ALA A 838 8.18 -21.59 -27.50
CA ALA A 838 8.51 -22.95 -27.93
C ALA A 838 8.58 -23.09 -29.46
N ARG A 839 7.82 -22.27 -30.18
CA ARG A 839 7.80 -22.19 -31.65
C ARG A 839 8.89 -21.28 -32.24
N GLY A 840 9.66 -20.59 -31.40
CA GLY A 840 10.67 -19.63 -31.81
C GLY A 840 10.15 -18.23 -32.11
N ASP A 841 8.89 -17.92 -31.80
CA ASP A 841 8.29 -16.60 -32.01
C ASP A 841 8.46 -15.72 -30.76
N THR A 842 9.66 -15.17 -30.61
CA THR A 842 10.04 -14.32 -29.46
C THR A 842 9.31 -12.99 -29.44
N THR A 843 8.98 -12.42 -30.60
CA THR A 843 8.22 -11.16 -30.71
C THR A 843 6.79 -11.34 -30.22
N ALA A 844 6.08 -12.38 -30.66
CA ALA A 844 4.71 -12.61 -30.22
C ALA A 844 4.64 -13.11 -28.77
N ALA A 845 5.68 -13.79 -28.27
CA ALA A 845 5.81 -14.10 -26.86
C ALA A 845 6.01 -12.82 -26.01
N LEU A 846 6.93 -11.95 -26.41
CA LEU A 846 7.19 -10.68 -25.74
C LEU A 846 5.94 -9.81 -25.70
N SER A 847 5.24 -9.67 -26.83
CA SER A 847 3.98 -8.93 -26.91
C SER A 847 2.95 -9.44 -25.89
N ARG A 848 2.78 -10.76 -25.75
CA ARG A 848 1.85 -11.36 -24.76
C ARG A 848 2.30 -11.13 -23.32
N PHE A 849 3.58 -11.30 -23.01
CA PHE A 849 4.10 -11.07 -21.66
C PHE A 849 4.07 -9.58 -21.24
N LEU A 850 4.24 -8.66 -22.20
CA LEU A 850 4.10 -7.21 -21.96
C LEU A 850 2.64 -6.79 -21.83
N ALA A 851 1.73 -7.38 -22.61
CA ALA A 851 0.30 -7.09 -22.53
C ALA A 851 -0.34 -7.61 -21.24
N PHE A 852 0.26 -8.61 -20.60
CA PHE A 852 -0.24 -9.16 -19.35
C PHE A 852 0.01 -8.20 -18.18
N PRO A 853 -1.01 -7.70 -17.47
CA PRO A 853 -0.80 -6.83 -16.32
C PRO A 853 -0.13 -7.58 -15.17
N ASP A 854 0.86 -6.96 -14.49
CA ASP A 854 1.39 -7.49 -13.21
C ASP A 854 0.28 -7.71 -12.18
N SER A 855 -0.89 -7.08 -12.37
CA SER A 855 -2.05 -7.14 -11.48
C SER A 855 -2.78 -8.45 -11.39
N LEU A 856 -2.56 -9.36 -12.34
CA LEU A 856 -3.23 -10.64 -12.37
C LEU A 856 -2.39 -11.77 -11.72
N CYS A 857 -1.16 -11.45 -11.27
CA CYS A 857 -0.26 -12.36 -10.56
C CYS A 857 0.41 -11.62 -9.38
N PRO A 858 -0.12 -11.70 -8.15
CA PRO A 858 0.51 -11.07 -6.97
C PRO A 858 1.97 -11.51 -6.83
N GLY A 859 2.91 -10.60 -6.56
CA GLY A 859 4.35 -10.88 -6.44
C GLY A 859 5.08 -11.11 -7.77
N ALA A 860 4.76 -10.31 -8.80
CA ALA A 860 5.18 -10.48 -10.20
C ALA A 860 6.70 -10.47 -10.50
N GLU A 861 7.59 -10.66 -9.52
CA GLU A 861 9.04 -10.81 -9.69
C GLU A 861 9.41 -11.80 -10.80
N ARG A 862 8.79 -12.99 -10.81
CA ARG A 862 9.01 -14.00 -11.86
C ARG A 862 8.59 -13.52 -13.26
N LEU A 863 7.52 -12.72 -13.35
CA LEU A 863 7.06 -12.15 -14.61
C LEU A 863 8.00 -11.03 -15.09
N ARG A 864 8.53 -10.22 -14.17
CA ARG A 864 9.54 -9.19 -14.48
C ARG A 864 10.85 -9.81 -14.93
N GLU A 865 11.30 -10.88 -14.28
CA GLU A 865 12.46 -11.68 -14.70
C GLU A 865 12.29 -12.17 -16.16
N VAL A 866 11.09 -12.67 -16.51
CA VAL A 866 10.78 -13.08 -17.89
C VAL A 866 10.82 -11.91 -18.86
N ARG A 867 10.16 -10.80 -18.54
CA ARG A 867 10.17 -9.59 -19.39
C ARG A 867 11.57 -9.04 -19.57
N PHE A 868 12.37 -8.98 -18.51
CA PHE A 868 13.78 -8.61 -18.56
C PHE A 868 14.53 -9.45 -19.59
N ARG A 869 14.42 -10.78 -19.50
CA ARG A 869 15.12 -11.70 -20.43
C ARG A 869 14.66 -11.54 -21.86
N LEU A 870 13.35 -11.41 -22.09
CA LEU A 870 12.80 -11.26 -23.44
C LEU A 870 13.17 -9.92 -24.06
N LEU A 871 13.11 -8.82 -23.30
CA LEU A 871 13.55 -7.49 -23.74
C LEU A 871 15.05 -7.50 -24.08
N ALA A 872 15.88 -8.08 -23.22
CA ALA A 872 17.31 -8.23 -23.47
C ALA A 872 17.58 -9.08 -24.73
N ALA A 873 16.82 -10.16 -24.95
CA ALA A 873 16.98 -11.04 -26.10
C ALA A 873 16.61 -10.38 -27.44
N VAL A 874 15.67 -9.42 -27.45
CA VAL A 874 15.30 -8.66 -28.67
C VAL A 874 16.11 -7.37 -28.84
N GLY A 875 17.20 -7.18 -28.07
CA GLY A 875 18.08 -6.01 -28.17
C GLY A 875 17.57 -4.76 -27.45
N ARG A 876 16.48 -4.83 -26.69
CA ARG A 876 15.90 -3.71 -25.92
C ARG A 876 16.53 -3.62 -24.52
N GLY A 877 17.86 -3.49 -24.47
CA GLY A 877 18.64 -3.60 -23.23
C GLY A 877 18.32 -2.55 -22.17
N THR A 878 18.10 -1.29 -22.56
CA THR A 878 17.76 -0.20 -21.61
C THR A 878 16.43 -0.46 -20.91
N GLU A 879 15.42 -0.90 -21.66
CA GLU A 879 14.11 -1.23 -21.09
C GLU A 879 14.17 -2.48 -20.20
N ALA A 880 15.01 -3.46 -20.55
CA ALA A 880 15.29 -4.59 -19.67
C ALA A 880 15.88 -4.10 -18.34
N ALA A 881 16.87 -3.20 -18.37
CA ALA A 881 17.45 -2.62 -17.16
C ALA A 881 16.38 -1.91 -16.30
N GLU A 882 15.50 -1.11 -16.89
CA GLU A 882 14.41 -0.46 -16.15
C GLU A 882 13.45 -1.46 -15.47
N VAL A 883 13.14 -2.59 -16.12
CA VAL A 883 12.31 -3.65 -15.52
C VAL A 883 12.98 -4.26 -14.30
N PHE A 884 14.30 -4.46 -14.35
CA PHE A 884 15.07 -4.95 -13.21
C PHE A 884 15.13 -3.91 -12.09
N ASP A 885 15.44 -2.66 -12.43
CA ASP A 885 15.70 -1.60 -11.45
C ASP A 885 14.41 -1.23 -10.68
N ARG A 886 13.24 -1.47 -11.27
CA ARG A 886 11.92 -1.37 -10.61
C ARG A 886 11.49 -2.65 -9.86
N SER A 887 12.32 -3.69 -9.87
CA SER A 887 12.05 -4.94 -9.19
C SER A 887 12.67 -4.96 -7.78
N HIS A 888 11.99 -5.66 -6.89
CA HIS A 888 12.43 -5.98 -5.53
C HIS A 888 13.24 -7.28 -5.45
N ASP A 889 13.32 -8.02 -6.57
CA ASP A 889 14.03 -9.28 -6.65
C ASP A 889 15.55 -9.07 -6.64
N ARG A 890 16.23 -9.65 -5.66
CA ARG A 890 17.70 -9.62 -5.46
C ARG A 890 18.34 -11.01 -5.48
N ARG A 891 17.68 -11.98 -6.11
CA ARG A 891 18.25 -13.34 -6.23
C ARG A 891 19.53 -13.33 -7.04
N VAL A 892 20.52 -14.08 -6.57
CA VAL A 892 21.88 -14.12 -7.14
C VAL A 892 21.90 -14.39 -8.66
N PRO A 893 21.11 -15.34 -9.22
CA PRO A 893 21.06 -15.53 -10.67
C PRO A 893 20.55 -14.30 -11.44
N PHE A 894 19.56 -13.58 -10.91
CA PHE A 894 19.01 -12.41 -11.58
C PHE A 894 19.96 -11.21 -11.51
N MET A 895 20.67 -11.06 -10.38
CA MET A 895 21.75 -10.08 -10.20
C MET A 895 22.89 -10.31 -11.21
N LEU A 896 23.26 -11.58 -11.46
CA LEU A 896 24.25 -11.93 -12.49
C LEU A 896 23.80 -11.53 -13.89
N GLU A 897 22.53 -11.76 -14.23
CA GLU A 897 21.99 -11.37 -15.52
C GLU A 897 21.96 -9.85 -15.71
N ARG A 898 21.62 -9.09 -14.65
CA ARG A 898 21.71 -7.63 -14.63
C ARG A 898 23.16 -7.14 -14.76
N ALA A 899 24.13 -7.81 -14.13
CA ALA A 899 25.55 -7.49 -14.26
C ALA A 899 26.04 -7.66 -15.70
N ARG A 900 25.72 -8.80 -16.33
CA ARG A 900 26.05 -9.08 -17.73
C ARG A 900 25.38 -8.09 -18.69
N LEU A 901 24.14 -7.70 -18.43
CA LEU A 901 23.45 -6.68 -19.22
C LEU A 901 24.10 -5.30 -19.06
N ALA A 902 24.41 -4.89 -17.83
CA ALA A 902 25.09 -3.63 -17.56
C ALA A 902 26.43 -3.54 -18.30
N GLU A 903 27.21 -4.63 -18.29
CA GLU A 903 28.46 -4.72 -19.03
C GLU A 903 28.25 -4.55 -20.54
N ARG A 904 27.23 -5.21 -21.13
CA ARG A 904 26.87 -5.03 -22.55
C ARG A 904 26.43 -3.61 -22.89
N LEU A 905 25.76 -2.93 -21.96
CA LEU A 905 25.31 -1.54 -22.10
C LEU A 905 26.43 -0.52 -21.83
N GLY A 906 27.60 -0.95 -21.36
CA GLY A 906 28.71 -0.06 -20.99
C GLY A 906 28.56 0.62 -19.62
N ASP A 907 27.57 0.24 -18.82
CA ASP A 907 27.34 0.73 -17.46
C ASP A 907 28.28 0.01 -16.47
N ARG A 908 29.54 0.47 -16.44
CA ARG A 908 30.60 -0.15 -15.64
C ARG A 908 30.33 -0.14 -14.14
N PRO A 909 29.89 0.97 -13.50
CA PRO A 909 29.64 0.99 -12.06
C PRO A 909 28.62 -0.08 -11.64
N THR A 910 27.50 -0.17 -12.35
CA THR A 910 26.43 -1.13 -12.07
C THR A 910 26.88 -2.58 -12.33
N ALA A 911 27.61 -2.82 -13.43
CA ALA A 911 28.18 -4.12 -13.72
C ALA A 911 29.11 -4.60 -12.60
N VAL A 912 30.06 -3.76 -12.18
CA VAL A 912 31.00 -4.08 -11.09
C VAL A 912 30.25 -4.34 -9.79
N HIS A 913 29.26 -3.50 -9.44
CA HIS A 913 28.45 -3.67 -8.23
C HIS A 913 27.77 -5.05 -8.17
N TYR A 914 27.06 -5.44 -9.23
CA TYR A 914 26.34 -6.72 -9.23
C TYR A 914 27.26 -7.94 -9.37
N TYR A 915 28.37 -7.85 -10.12
CA TYR A 915 29.36 -8.93 -10.11
C TYR A 915 30.01 -9.09 -8.72
N GLN A 916 30.26 -8.01 -7.99
CA GLN A 916 30.76 -8.08 -6.61
C GLN A 916 29.77 -8.80 -5.70
N PHE A 917 28.48 -8.46 -5.80
CA PHE A 917 27.42 -9.12 -5.06
C PHE A 917 27.38 -10.62 -5.33
N VAL A 918 27.35 -11.04 -6.60
CA VAL A 918 27.31 -12.46 -7.00
C VAL A 918 28.53 -13.21 -6.46
N ARG A 919 29.71 -12.61 -6.56
CA ARG A 919 30.96 -13.21 -6.04
C ARG A 919 30.90 -13.40 -4.53
N GLN A 920 30.40 -12.41 -3.78
CA GLN A 920 30.30 -12.50 -2.32
C GLN A 920 29.25 -13.52 -1.89
N ALA A 921 28.09 -13.53 -2.56
CA ALA A 921 26.99 -14.43 -2.25
C ALA A 921 27.37 -15.92 -2.43
N TRP A 922 28.10 -16.26 -3.49
CA TRP A 922 28.46 -17.66 -3.79
C TRP A 922 29.92 -18.02 -3.51
N LEU A 923 30.64 -17.19 -2.76
CA LEU A 923 32.06 -17.39 -2.49
C LEU A 923 32.38 -18.79 -1.94
N GLN A 924 31.56 -19.26 -0.99
CA GLN A 924 31.70 -20.56 -0.32
C GLN A 924 30.72 -21.62 -0.86
N GLY A 925 30.02 -21.32 -1.96
CA GLY A 925 29.01 -22.21 -2.51
C GLY A 925 29.59 -23.49 -3.12
N ASP A 926 28.71 -24.42 -3.45
CA ASP A 926 29.04 -25.71 -4.04
C ASP A 926 29.90 -25.59 -5.33
N PRO A 927 30.66 -26.62 -5.71
CA PRO A 927 31.43 -26.64 -6.96
C PRO A 927 30.63 -26.25 -8.21
N ALA A 928 29.31 -26.49 -8.21
CA ALA A 928 28.41 -26.14 -9.30
C ALA A 928 28.29 -24.63 -9.57
N VAL A 929 28.45 -23.77 -8.54
CA VAL A 929 28.35 -22.30 -8.70
C VAL A 929 29.71 -21.60 -8.87
N GLN A 930 30.81 -22.30 -8.57
CA GLN A 930 32.16 -21.74 -8.65
C GLN A 930 32.59 -21.21 -10.03
N PRO A 931 32.16 -21.80 -11.17
CA PRO A 931 32.44 -21.20 -12.49
C PRO A 931 31.87 -19.77 -12.63
N VAL A 932 30.70 -19.50 -12.05
CA VAL A 932 30.09 -18.17 -12.06
C VAL A 932 30.86 -17.20 -11.16
N VAL A 933 31.37 -17.67 -10.02
CA VAL A 933 32.23 -16.86 -9.12
C VAL A 933 33.52 -16.46 -9.84
N ALA A 934 34.12 -17.38 -10.60
CA ALA A 934 35.30 -17.11 -11.41
C ALA A 934 35.01 -16.09 -12.53
N GLU A 935 33.86 -16.22 -13.22
CA GLU A 935 33.39 -15.23 -14.20
C GLU A 935 33.25 -13.84 -13.58
N ALA A 936 32.54 -13.74 -12.46
CA ALA A 936 32.32 -12.48 -11.76
C ALA A 936 33.63 -11.82 -11.33
N ARG A 937 34.58 -12.61 -10.81
CA ARG A 937 35.94 -12.13 -10.46
C ARG A 937 36.66 -11.57 -11.68
N ALA A 938 36.66 -12.30 -12.79
CA ALA A 938 37.30 -11.86 -14.02
C ALA A 938 36.65 -10.59 -14.59
N ALA A 939 35.32 -10.48 -14.51
CA ALA A 939 34.58 -9.32 -14.95
C ALA A 939 34.89 -8.06 -14.13
N ILE A 940 34.95 -8.17 -12.80
CA ILE A 940 35.32 -7.04 -11.92
C ILE A 940 36.69 -6.48 -12.32
N VAL A 941 37.70 -7.35 -12.50
CA VAL A 941 39.05 -6.94 -12.89
C VAL A 941 39.06 -6.30 -14.27
N ARG A 942 38.38 -6.91 -15.25
CA ARG A 942 38.27 -6.40 -16.63
C ARG A 942 37.63 -5.01 -16.69
N LEU A 943 36.66 -4.74 -15.82
CA LEU A 943 35.94 -3.47 -15.76
C LEU A 943 36.66 -2.39 -14.92
N GLY A 944 37.87 -2.67 -14.44
CA GLY A 944 38.68 -1.74 -13.66
C GLY A 944 38.29 -1.64 -12.18
N GLY A 945 37.43 -2.54 -11.70
CA GLY A 945 37.13 -2.68 -10.28
C GLY A 945 38.18 -3.52 -9.55
N GLN A 946 38.33 -3.31 -8.25
CA GLN A 946 39.08 -4.22 -7.39
C GLN A 946 38.14 -5.26 -6.78
N PRO A 947 38.47 -6.55 -6.81
CA PRO A 947 37.76 -7.55 -6.03
C PRO A 947 37.93 -7.20 -4.55
N ARG A 948 36.86 -6.73 -3.90
CA ARG A 948 36.84 -6.65 -2.43
C ARG A 948 36.97 -8.07 -1.84
N PRO A 949 37.44 -8.26 -0.61
CA PRO A 949 37.28 -9.55 0.07
C PRO A 949 35.81 -9.96 0.17
#